data_AF-A0A9P1BF72-F1
#
_entry.id   AF-A0A9P1BF72-F1
#
_cell.length_a   1.000
_cell.length_b   1.000
_cell.length_c   1.000
_cell.angle_alpha   90.00
_cell.angle_beta   90.00
_cell.angle_gamma   90.00
#
_symmetry.space_group_name_H-M   'P 1'
#
loop_
_entity.id
_entity.type
_entity.pdbx_description
1 polymer ?
#
loop_
_entity_poly.entity_id
_entity_poly.type
_entity_poly.pdbx_seq_one_letter_code
_entity_poly.pdbx_strand_id
1 'polypeptide(L)'
;MSALHGAKKRGRPDDPELVTRRQNQLLEVAGHAFAEHGYANTDVQLVADMAGVGKGTVYRYFENKEALFLAAVDDAMGRLNESLLSIAQLTSDPLEIMALAIHGYLRFFDEHPHCVELLIQERAFFRERTKPTYYQHMEANIGPWRLMLQSLIDDSRVRNLPVDRMTAVISDMLYGTMFTNYFARREISLQDQFRDILDITIRGVFTDTEATSWNEERIDRWAEESSNAKQPPRYLSAMDVDGNVCRITQRDDNRHVVLVFMTDECPLSRQYVPELNRIAADAPAEKVAFYGVISDRSTTRAKAKAFCDEFNIEFDVVFDASGEIAAALQPTRVPEAFVLSPQREVLYRGRINDLYAEVNKKRTAARQHDLRDAIAAVVAGNKPEIAQTVAVGCLFENSEPSEVTYTRDIAPILYAECAECHRPGEVAPFSLLTYDDANKRAEWLAEVADKRLMPPWKAEPNHGRFLGERRLTDAQIELFDAWAAAGAPEGDAADLPPLPEFASGWRLGEPDLVLTAPTTVTVPADGEDVFQHWIIPIDIPEDKMMVGYEFHPGNPAVVHHAVLLMDTMGAGRAKDKETPEPGYTTFGSIGIPVGGVLGVWTPGMTPRFLPEETGFEIPAGADLVMQLHLHPSGKQEDDQSSVGLYFADKPPQKKIARAPLVTGTIVIDIPPGEDRYKITSSIDIPTDITLVSLLPHMHLIGREMKLTATLPDGSVEPLMWIRDWNFYWQDNYVYRDPVKLPKGTRLDIVSYYDNSAENPFNPSAPPQRVLFGNGSTDEMCFGLFQVIVEEDQEIALQRALIGKFFSQFNSPDIAPDARSHIVEEAGKLFGGNQAQVLRLFNPAGGD
;
A
#
# COMPACT_ATOMS: atom_id res chain seq x y z
N MET A 1 10.88 84.40 -41.13
CA MET A 1 10.70 83.19 -41.95
C MET A 1 11.47 82.05 -41.31
N SER A 2 10.78 80.91 -41.07
CA SER A 2 11.24 79.50 -41.12
C SER A 2 12.63 79.12 -40.56
N ALA A 3 12.72 78.31 -39.49
CA ALA A 3 12.70 76.82 -39.45
C ALA A 3 14.07 76.20 -39.80
N LEU A 4 14.68 75.22 -39.11
CA LEU A 4 14.44 74.40 -37.92
C LEU A 4 15.84 73.90 -37.48
N HIS A 5 16.14 73.76 -36.19
CA HIS A 5 17.33 73.03 -35.69
C HIS A 5 16.89 72.09 -34.56
N GLY A 6 16.94 70.78 -34.85
CA GLY A 6 16.59 69.70 -33.92
C GLY A 6 17.81 69.20 -33.12
N ALA A 7 17.53 68.79 -31.88
CA ALA A 7 18.49 68.49 -30.81
C ALA A 7 19.37 67.23 -31.01
N LYS A 8 20.62 67.29 -30.51
CA LYS A 8 21.46 66.13 -30.17
C LYS A 8 20.94 65.45 -28.89
N LYS A 9 20.56 64.17 -28.94
CA LYS A 9 20.18 63.37 -27.77
C LYS A 9 21.41 62.97 -26.93
N ARG A 10 21.30 63.15 -25.60
CA ARG A 10 22.27 62.79 -24.53
C ARG A 10 22.41 61.27 -24.37
N GLY A 11 23.63 60.73 -24.23
CA GLY A 11 23.89 59.41 -23.63
C GLY A 11 24.10 59.54 -22.12
N ARG A 12 23.56 58.60 -21.32
CA ARG A 12 23.46 58.64 -19.84
C ARG A 12 24.76 58.13 -19.15
N PRO A 13 25.12 58.55 -17.91
CA PRO A 13 26.33 58.11 -17.18
C PRO A 13 26.33 56.61 -16.82
N ASP A 14 27.51 55.96 -16.80
CA ASP A 14 27.72 54.53 -16.43
C ASP A 14 27.62 54.35 -14.89
N ASP A 15 26.56 53.68 -14.44
CA ASP A 15 26.24 53.38 -13.04
C ASP A 15 26.83 52.01 -12.65
N PRO A 16 27.64 51.88 -11.57
CA PRO A 16 28.30 50.63 -11.17
C PRO A 16 27.35 49.44 -10.94
N GLU A 17 26.13 49.68 -10.43
CA GLU A 17 25.12 48.63 -10.32
C GLU A 17 24.59 48.23 -11.69
N LEU A 18 24.44 49.19 -12.62
CA LEU A 18 24.08 48.88 -14.00
C LEU A 18 25.19 48.13 -14.74
N VAL A 19 26.46 48.40 -14.42
CA VAL A 19 27.63 47.70 -14.96
C VAL A 19 27.64 46.25 -14.46
N THR A 20 27.48 46.02 -13.16
CA THR A 20 27.45 44.68 -12.57
C THR A 20 26.23 43.88 -13.06
N ARG A 21 25.05 44.50 -13.07
CA ARG A 21 23.84 43.89 -13.63
C ARG A 21 24.00 43.56 -15.10
N ARG A 22 24.70 44.41 -15.86
CA ARG A 22 24.98 44.13 -17.27
C ARG A 22 25.98 42.97 -17.41
N GLN A 23 27.00 42.92 -16.56
CA GLN A 23 27.99 41.84 -16.57
C GLN A 23 27.32 40.49 -16.26
N ASN A 24 26.49 40.41 -15.21
CA ASN A 24 25.77 39.18 -14.86
C ASN A 24 24.80 38.76 -15.97
N GLN A 25 24.11 39.72 -16.59
CA GLN A 25 23.26 39.43 -17.75
C GLN A 25 24.09 38.86 -18.92
N LEU A 26 25.28 39.40 -19.18
CA LEU A 26 26.15 38.89 -20.24
C LEU A 26 26.70 37.50 -19.91
N LEU A 27 27.02 37.21 -18.65
CA LEU A 27 27.50 35.90 -18.22
C LEU A 27 26.42 34.82 -18.32
N GLU A 28 25.18 35.15 -17.92
CA GLU A 28 24.03 34.25 -18.06
C GLU A 28 23.76 33.91 -19.53
N VAL A 29 23.69 34.92 -20.40
CA VAL A 29 23.48 34.71 -21.85
C VAL A 29 24.65 33.96 -22.48
N ALA A 30 25.89 34.28 -22.09
CA ALA A 30 27.07 33.59 -22.59
C ALA A 30 27.08 32.12 -22.15
N GLY A 31 26.72 31.83 -20.89
CA GLY A 31 26.62 30.46 -20.38
C GLY A 31 25.68 29.58 -21.21
N HIS A 32 24.50 30.10 -21.54
CA HIS A 32 23.57 29.42 -22.44
C HIS A 32 24.12 29.24 -23.86
N ALA A 33 24.68 30.30 -24.45
CA ALA A 33 25.23 30.25 -25.81
C ALA A 33 26.40 29.27 -25.95
N PHE A 34 27.23 29.12 -24.91
CA PHE A 34 28.32 28.15 -24.89
C PHE A 34 27.83 26.72 -24.62
N ALA A 35 26.84 26.55 -23.75
CA ALA A 35 26.24 25.24 -23.52
C ALA A 35 25.54 24.70 -24.79
N GLU A 36 24.85 25.56 -25.54
CA GLU A 36 24.10 25.13 -26.74
C GLU A 36 25.00 24.87 -27.96
N HIS A 37 25.98 25.74 -28.21
CA HIS A 37 26.76 25.68 -29.45
C HIS A 37 28.20 25.16 -29.27
N GLY A 38 28.65 25.02 -28.03
CA GLY A 38 30.00 24.60 -27.70
C GLY A 38 31.05 25.71 -27.86
N TYR A 39 32.06 25.70 -26.99
CA TYR A 39 33.11 26.72 -26.92
C TYR A 39 33.77 26.96 -28.28
N ALA A 40 34.07 25.94 -29.07
CA ALA A 40 34.70 26.12 -30.38
C ALA A 40 33.82 26.93 -31.36
N ASN A 41 32.51 26.70 -31.38
CA ASN A 41 31.61 27.20 -32.43
C ASN A 41 30.82 28.47 -32.04
N THR A 42 30.80 28.87 -30.77
CA THR A 42 30.09 30.10 -30.34
C THR A 42 30.85 31.37 -30.75
N ASP A 43 30.36 32.18 -31.69
CA ASP A 43 30.93 33.52 -31.95
C ASP A 43 30.46 34.53 -30.89
N VAL A 44 31.32 35.47 -30.48
CA VAL A 44 30.95 36.54 -29.53
C VAL A 44 29.82 37.44 -30.08
N GLN A 45 29.66 37.52 -31.40
CA GLN A 45 28.52 38.19 -32.04
C GLN A 45 27.20 37.52 -31.66
N LEU A 46 27.16 36.19 -31.60
CA LEU A 46 25.95 35.45 -31.23
C LEU A 46 25.52 35.77 -29.80
N VAL A 47 26.47 35.82 -28.85
CA VAL A 47 26.21 36.23 -27.47
C VAL A 47 25.68 37.66 -27.40
N ALA A 48 26.26 38.56 -28.20
CA ALA A 48 25.82 39.95 -28.27
C ALA A 48 24.38 40.06 -28.79
N ASP A 49 24.06 39.33 -29.86
CA ASP A 49 22.74 39.31 -30.47
C ASP A 49 21.69 38.72 -29.51
N MET A 50 21.99 37.61 -28.82
CA MET A 50 21.13 37.02 -27.79
C MET A 50 20.87 37.97 -26.62
N ALA A 51 21.87 38.76 -26.22
CA ALA A 51 21.73 39.77 -25.18
C ALA A 51 21.07 41.07 -25.68
N GLY A 52 20.78 41.19 -26.98
CA GLY A 52 20.21 42.40 -27.60
C GLY A 52 21.17 43.60 -27.59
N VAL A 53 22.49 43.35 -27.60
CA VAL A 53 23.54 44.38 -27.55
C VAL A 53 24.48 44.29 -28.75
N GLY A 54 25.24 45.36 -29.01
CA GLY A 54 26.30 45.32 -30.03
C GLY A 54 27.52 44.54 -29.55
N LYS A 55 28.22 43.84 -30.47
CA LYS A 55 29.46 43.07 -30.18
C LYS A 55 30.54 43.88 -29.46
N GLY A 56 30.68 45.16 -29.79
CA GLY A 56 31.61 46.07 -29.10
C GLY A 56 31.29 46.27 -27.61
N THR A 57 30.03 46.09 -27.19
CA THR A 57 29.64 46.15 -25.79
C THR A 57 30.12 44.92 -25.03
N VAL A 58 30.09 43.73 -25.61
CA VAL A 58 30.58 42.50 -24.95
C VAL A 58 32.09 42.60 -24.70
N TYR A 59 32.84 43.05 -25.72
CA TYR A 59 34.28 43.29 -25.59
C TYR A 59 34.66 44.44 -24.64
N ARG A 60 33.70 45.27 -24.23
CA ARG A 60 33.90 46.28 -23.18
C ARG A 60 34.06 45.65 -21.80
N TYR A 61 33.43 44.49 -21.56
CA TYR A 61 33.45 43.80 -20.26
C TYR A 61 34.42 42.61 -20.24
N PHE A 62 34.61 41.94 -21.38
CA PHE A 62 35.45 40.75 -21.47
C PHE A 62 36.43 40.90 -22.62
N GLU A 63 37.73 40.76 -22.31
CA GLU A 63 38.80 41.03 -23.26
C GLU A 63 38.73 40.13 -24.50
N ASN A 64 38.36 38.87 -24.31
CA ASN A 64 38.24 37.88 -25.37
C ASN A 64 37.22 36.79 -25.01
N LYS A 65 36.98 35.89 -25.96
CA LYS A 65 36.03 34.78 -25.85
C LYS A 65 36.38 33.79 -24.73
N GLU A 66 37.66 33.55 -24.50
CA GLU A 66 38.14 32.65 -23.44
C GLU A 66 37.85 33.22 -22.05
N ALA A 67 38.19 34.49 -21.83
CA ALA A 67 37.91 35.19 -20.57
C ALA A 67 36.41 35.24 -20.27
N LEU A 68 35.58 35.44 -21.30
CA LEU A 68 34.12 35.39 -21.16
C LEU A 68 33.62 33.99 -20.77
N PHE A 69 34.15 32.93 -21.38
CA PHE A 69 33.77 31.55 -21.07
C PHE A 69 34.14 31.17 -19.64
N LEU A 70 35.39 31.40 -19.24
CA LEU A 70 35.85 31.04 -17.90
C LEU A 70 35.13 31.84 -16.81
N ALA A 71 34.82 33.11 -17.06
CA ALA A 71 34.01 33.91 -16.14
C ALA A 71 32.57 33.39 -16.02
N ALA A 72 32.00 32.82 -17.09
CA ALA A 72 30.68 32.20 -17.03
C ALA A 72 30.71 30.88 -16.23
N VAL A 73 31.79 30.09 -16.32
CA VAL A 73 31.96 28.88 -15.50
C VAL A 73 32.13 29.23 -14.01
N ASP A 74 32.89 30.28 -13.72
CA ASP A 74 33.10 30.74 -12.34
C ASP A 74 31.81 31.29 -11.71
N ASP A 75 31.04 32.09 -12.45
CA ASP A 75 29.74 32.62 -12.02
C ASP A 75 28.75 31.50 -11.69
N ALA A 76 28.70 30.43 -12.50
CA ALA A 76 27.87 29.27 -12.24
C ALA A 76 28.20 28.60 -10.89
N MET A 77 29.49 28.45 -10.56
CA MET A 77 29.92 27.84 -9.29
C MET A 77 29.69 28.78 -8.09
N GLY A 78 29.84 30.09 -8.29
CA GLY A 78 29.50 31.09 -7.28
C GLY A 78 28.03 31.02 -6.85
N ARG A 79 27.11 30.94 -7.83
CA ARG A 79 25.67 30.82 -7.57
C ARG A 79 25.30 29.55 -6.81
N LEU A 80 25.95 28.42 -7.12
CA LEU A 80 25.77 27.18 -6.37
C LEU A 80 26.18 27.36 -4.90
N ASN A 81 27.36 27.95 -4.66
CA ASN A 81 27.86 28.14 -3.30
C ASN A 81 26.96 29.08 -2.48
N GLU A 82 26.48 30.18 -3.08
CA GLU A 82 25.51 31.07 -2.42
C GLU A 82 24.20 30.37 -2.07
N SER A 83 23.68 29.55 -2.99
CA SER A 83 22.48 28.73 -2.77
C SER A 83 22.67 27.79 -1.58
N LEU A 84 23.82 27.10 -1.50
CA LEU A 84 24.11 26.17 -0.40
C LEU A 84 24.38 26.88 0.93
N LEU A 85 25.04 28.04 0.93
CA LEU A 85 25.28 28.81 2.17
C LEU A 85 23.99 29.37 2.78
N SER A 86 22.98 29.67 1.96
CA SER A 86 21.68 30.14 2.46
C SER A 86 20.94 29.10 3.31
N ILE A 87 21.23 27.80 3.11
CA ILE A 87 20.59 26.68 3.80
C ILE A 87 20.98 26.65 5.29
N ALA A 88 22.20 27.03 5.63
CA ALA A 88 22.67 27.09 7.02
C ALA A 88 21.94 28.17 7.86
N GLN A 89 21.11 29.01 7.25
CA GLN A 89 20.24 29.97 7.95
C GLN A 89 18.83 29.41 8.23
N LEU A 90 18.46 28.29 7.61
CA LEU A 90 17.11 27.72 7.68
C LEU A 90 16.93 26.77 8.87
N THR A 91 18.02 26.17 9.35
CA THR A 91 18.01 25.27 10.50
C THR A 91 19.35 25.33 11.23
N SER A 92 19.33 24.99 12.52
CA SER A 92 20.52 24.92 13.37
C SER A 92 20.97 23.49 13.66
N ASP A 93 20.23 22.46 13.23
CA ASP A 93 20.64 21.05 13.40
C ASP A 93 21.64 20.64 12.30
N PRO A 94 22.88 20.25 12.66
CA PRO A 94 23.91 19.88 11.68
C PRO A 94 23.54 18.77 10.70
N LEU A 95 22.70 17.79 11.11
CA LEU A 95 22.26 16.71 10.22
C LEU A 95 21.22 17.17 9.20
N GLU A 96 20.31 18.07 9.61
CA GLU A 96 19.37 18.71 8.68
C GLU A 96 20.09 19.65 7.70
N ILE A 97 21.10 20.40 8.17
CA ILE A 97 21.95 21.23 7.30
C ILE A 97 22.60 20.39 6.19
N MET A 98 23.11 19.20 6.55
CA MET A 98 23.71 18.27 5.58
C MET A 98 22.68 17.71 4.60
N ALA A 99 21.52 17.27 5.09
CA ALA A 99 20.44 16.77 4.23
C ALA A 99 19.98 17.83 3.23
N LEU A 100 19.70 19.05 3.71
CA LEU A 100 19.26 20.14 2.84
C LEU A 100 20.35 20.56 1.84
N ALA A 101 21.63 20.51 2.21
CA ALA A 101 22.72 20.80 1.28
C ALA A 101 22.86 19.76 0.15
N ILE A 102 22.71 18.46 0.46
CA ILE A 102 22.69 17.39 -0.55
C ILE A 102 21.51 17.63 -1.53
N HIS A 103 20.32 17.94 -1.02
CA HIS A 103 19.16 18.26 -1.86
C HIS A 103 19.39 19.52 -2.71
N GLY A 104 19.88 20.60 -2.08
CA GLY A 104 20.15 21.87 -2.73
C GLY A 104 21.17 21.75 -3.87
N TYR A 105 22.20 20.93 -3.68
CA TYR A 105 23.21 20.64 -4.70
C TYR A 105 22.59 19.94 -5.91
N LEU A 106 21.83 18.87 -5.67
CA LEU A 106 21.18 18.11 -6.75
C LEU A 106 20.20 19.00 -7.51
N ARG A 107 19.35 19.73 -6.79
CA ARG A 107 18.33 20.62 -7.37
C ARG A 107 18.96 21.69 -8.25
N PHE A 108 20.05 22.33 -7.79
CA PHE A 108 20.71 23.38 -8.56
C PHE A 108 21.14 22.91 -9.96
N PHE A 109 21.78 21.73 -10.06
CA PHE A 109 22.22 21.23 -11.36
C PHE A 109 21.10 20.67 -12.23
N ASP A 110 19.97 20.29 -11.63
CA ASP A 110 18.76 19.95 -12.38
C ASP A 110 18.08 21.17 -12.99
N GLU A 111 17.98 22.25 -12.22
CA GLU A 111 17.40 23.52 -12.68
C GLU A 111 18.35 24.24 -13.66
N HIS A 112 19.65 23.96 -13.60
CA HIS A 112 20.69 24.61 -14.40
C HIS A 112 21.60 23.62 -15.16
N PRO A 113 21.04 22.79 -16.08
CA PRO A 113 21.80 21.74 -16.78
C PRO A 113 22.88 22.32 -17.70
N HIS A 114 22.71 23.55 -18.18
CA HIS A 114 23.71 24.27 -18.97
C HIS A 114 25.03 24.47 -18.20
N CYS A 115 24.99 24.57 -16.87
CA CYS A 115 26.19 24.67 -16.05
C CYS A 115 27.03 23.39 -16.10
N VAL A 116 26.40 22.21 -16.17
CA VAL A 116 27.12 20.93 -16.30
C VAL A 116 27.89 20.88 -17.62
N GLU A 117 27.28 21.34 -18.71
CA GLU A 117 27.91 21.41 -20.03
C GLU A 117 29.13 22.34 -20.06
N LEU A 118 29.06 23.49 -19.38
CA LEU A 118 30.21 24.39 -19.23
C LEU A 118 31.39 23.70 -18.53
N LEU A 119 31.14 22.90 -17.49
CA LEU A 119 32.19 22.14 -16.78
C LEU A 119 32.82 21.06 -17.67
N ILE A 120 32.02 20.39 -18.50
CA ILE A 120 32.50 19.39 -19.48
C ILE A 120 33.43 20.07 -20.49
N GLN A 121 32.99 21.20 -21.04
CA GLN A 121 33.76 21.93 -22.03
C GLN A 121 35.03 22.55 -21.45
N GLU A 122 34.99 23.04 -20.19
CA GLU A 122 36.19 23.51 -19.50
C GLU A 122 37.26 22.41 -19.49
N ARG A 123 36.87 21.20 -19.10
CA ARG A 123 37.77 20.04 -19.08
C ARG A 123 38.25 19.61 -20.47
N ALA A 124 37.38 19.72 -21.48
CA ALA A 124 37.72 19.29 -22.83
C ALA A 124 38.76 20.20 -23.48
N PHE A 125 38.61 21.53 -23.36
CA PHE A 125 39.40 22.52 -24.11
C PHE A 125 40.52 23.19 -23.31
N PHE A 126 40.43 23.25 -21.97
CA PHE A 126 41.42 23.92 -21.11
C PHE A 126 42.19 22.93 -20.23
N ARG A 127 42.65 21.82 -20.85
CA ARG A 127 43.35 20.71 -20.17
C ARG A 127 44.66 21.10 -19.50
N GLU A 128 45.27 22.21 -19.92
CA GLU A 128 46.53 22.72 -19.36
C GLU A 128 46.34 23.39 -17.99
N ARG A 129 45.09 23.69 -17.58
CA ARG A 129 44.83 24.19 -16.22
C ARG A 129 45.09 23.07 -15.20
N THR A 130 45.91 23.38 -14.20
CA THR A 130 46.32 22.43 -13.14
C THR A 130 45.15 21.89 -12.32
N LYS A 131 44.12 22.72 -12.07
CA LYS A 131 42.87 22.30 -11.41
C LYS A 131 41.65 22.95 -12.07
N PRO A 132 40.55 22.21 -12.31
CA PRO A 132 39.30 22.76 -12.83
C PRO A 132 38.60 23.69 -11.84
N THR A 133 37.74 24.56 -12.35
CA THR A 133 37.06 25.57 -11.54
C THR A 133 36.16 24.93 -10.47
N TYR A 134 35.43 23.85 -10.79
CA TYR A 134 34.62 23.09 -9.82
C TYR A 134 35.42 22.66 -8.58
N TYR A 135 36.58 22.03 -8.77
CA TYR A 135 37.39 21.51 -7.67
C TYR A 135 38.05 22.62 -6.85
N GLN A 136 38.37 23.76 -7.47
CA GLN A 136 38.89 24.92 -6.75
C GLN A 136 37.83 25.48 -5.77
N HIS A 137 36.58 25.62 -6.22
CA HIS A 137 35.48 26.08 -5.38
C HIS A 137 35.12 25.07 -4.29
N MET A 138 35.13 23.77 -4.61
CA MET A 138 34.88 22.72 -3.62
C MET A 138 35.95 22.72 -2.50
N GLU A 139 37.24 22.75 -2.84
CA GLU A 139 38.33 22.76 -1.86
C GLU A 139 38.30 24.01 -0.97
N ALA A 140 37.93 25.17 -1.52
CA ALA A 140 37.85 26.42 -0.75
C ALA A 140 36.72 26.41 0.30
N ASN A 141 35.65 25.65 0.07
CA ASN A 141 34.43 25.70 0.89
C ASN A 141 34.21 24.46 1.78
N ILE A 142 35.08 23.44 1.72
CA ILE A 142 34.89 22.18 2.47
C ILE A 142 35.21 22.27 3.99
N GLY A 143 35.93 23.31 4.42
CA GLY A 143 36.41 23.47 5.80
C GLY A 143 35.30 23.44 6.87
N PRO A 144 34.24 24.25 6.76
CA PRO A 144 33.11 24.24 7.69
C PRO A 144 32.41 22.87 7.80
N TRP A 145 32.28 22.15 6.69
CA TRP A 145 31.68 20.81 6.66
C TRP A 145 32.49 19.78 7.45
N ARG A 146 33.83 19.86 7.37
CA ARG A 146 34.71 18.99 8.17
C ARG A 146 34.52 19.22 9.67
N LEU A 147 34.47 20.48 10.10
CA LEU A 147 34.28 20.82 11.51
C LEU A 147 32.92 20.36 12.03
N MET A 148 31.88 20.50 11.21
CA MET A 148 30.52 20.04 11.54
C MET A 148 30.44 18.52 11.72
N LEU A 149 31.03 17.75 10.79
CA LEU A 149 31.07 16.29 10.89
C LEU A 149 31.92 15.80 12.06
N GLN A 150 33.03 16.49 12.37
CA GLN A 150 33.84 16.16 13.54
C GLN A 150 33.05 16.37 14.85
N SER A 151 32.31 17.47 14.96
CA SER A 151 31.43 17.73 16.13
C SER A 151 30.37 16.64 16.30
N LEU A 152 29.78 16.16 15.19
CA LEU A 152 28.77 15.09 15.24
C LEU A 152 29.36 13.73 15.64
N ILE A 153 30.63 13.46 15.32
CA ILE A 153 31.35 12.28 15.83
C ILE A 153 31.60 12.41 17.33
N ASP A 154 32.09 13.58 17.77
CA ASP A 154 32.39 13.83 19.18
C ASP A 154 31.13 13.69 20.05
N ASP A 155 29.96 14.09 19.52
CA ASP A 155 28.63 13.94 20.14
C ASP A 155 28.01 12.53 19.95
N SER A 156 28.74 11.58 19.36
CA SER A 156 28.27 10.21 19.06
C SER A 156 27.01 10.12 18.20
N ARG A 157 26.69 11.15 17.41
CA ARG A 157 25.56 11.20 16.47
C ARG A 157 25.90 10.63 15.09
N VAL A 158 27.19 10.50 14.75
CA VAL A 158 27.71 9.92 13.50
C VAL A 158 28.82 8.92 13.83
N ARG A 159 28.94 7.84 13.04
CA ARG A 159 29.98 6.80 13.19
C ARG A 159 31.39 7.40 13.19
N ASN A 160 32.29 6.89 14.04
CA ASN A 160 33.68 7.37 14.14
C ASN A 160 34.54 6.92 12.92
N LEU A 161 34.45 7.68 11.83
CA LEU A 161 35.22 7.50 10.60
C LEU A 161 36.10 8.73 10.34
N PRO A 162 37.22 8.61 9.58
CA PRO A 162 38.01 9.77 9.19
C PRO A 162 37.16 10.78 8.41
N VAL A 163 37.03 12.00 8.92
CA VAL A 163 36.15 13.05 8.35
C VAL A 163 36.43 13.32 6.87
N ASP A 164 37.71 13.36 6.48
CA ASP A 164 38.09 13.55 5.07
C ASP A 164 37.53 12.47 4.14
N ARG A 165 37.47 11.23 4.61
CA ARG A 165 36.92 10.10 3.86
C ARG A 165 35.41 10.24 3.69
N MET A 166 34.70 10.63 4.75
CA MET A 166 33.25 10.86 4.68
C MET A 166 32.92 11.98 3.71
N THR A 167 33.62 13.12 3.80
CA THR A 167 33.41 14.24 2.88
C THR A 167 33.71 13.86 1.43
N ALA A 168 34.78 13.08 1.19
CA ALA A 168 35.13 12.66 -0.17
C ALA A 168 34.06 11.74 -0.78
N VAL A 169 33.58 10.73 -0.04
CA VAL A 169 32.57 9.79 -0.56
C VAL A 169 31.25 10.49 -0.87
N ILE A 170 30.80 11.40 -0.01
CA ILE A 170 29.57 12.18 -0.25
C ILE A 170 29.75 13.07 -1.48
N SER A 171 30.88 13.78 -1.58
CA SER A 171 31.19 14.63 -2.73
C SER A 171 31.27 13.82 -4.03
N ASP A 172 31.91 12.65 -4.03
CA ASP A 172 32.04 11.80 -5.22
C ASP A 172 30.69 11.25 -5.68
N MET A 173 29.82 10.85 -4.75
CA MET A 173 28.46 10.40 -5.04
C MET A 173 27.63 11.53 -5.67
N LEU A 174 27.70 12.75 -5.13
CA LEU A 174 27.03 13.92 -5.69
C LEU A 174 27.59 14.34 -7.06
N TYR A 175 28.92 14.37 -7.19
CA TYR A 175 29.61 14.74 -8.43
C TYR A 175 29.29 13.75 -9.55
N GLY A 176 29.35 12.45 -9.28
CA GLY A 176 28.98 11.41 -10.24
C GLY A 176 27.52 11.49 -10.65
N THR A 177 26.62 11.67 -9.68
CA THR A 177 25.17 11.80 -9.92
C THR A 177 24.84 12.96 -10.84
N MET A 178 25.48 14.11 -10.64
CA MET A 178 25.32 15.29 -11.49
C MET A 178 25.58 14.98 -12.99
N PHE A 179 26.72 14.33 -13.30
CA PHE A 179 27.04 13.99 -14.69
C PHE A 179 26.16 12.88 -15.26
N THR A 180 25.83 11.86 -14.45
CA THR A 180 24.96 10.77 -14.90
C THR A 180 23.56 11.30 -15.25
N ASN A 181 23.00 12.18 -14.42
CA ASN A 181 21.72 12.84 -14.70
C ASN A 181 21.76 13.64 -16.01
N TYR A 182 22.89 14.31 -16.28
CA TYR A 182 23.08 15.09 -17.50
C TYR A 182 23.22 14.20 -18.75
N PHE A 183 24.07 13.17 -18.71
CA PHE A 183 24.37 12.34 -19.88
C PHE A 183 23.31 11.28 -20.18
N ALA A 184 22.79 10.62 -19.15
CA ALA A 184 21.87 9.48 -19.31
C ALA A 184 20.40 9.89 -19.37
N ARG A 185 20.08 11.17 -19.09
CA ARG A 185 18.76 11.67 -18.68
C ARG A 185 18.28 10.98 -17.40
N ARG A 186 17.84 11.76 -16.41
CA ARG A 186 17.46 11.22 -15.11
C ARG A 186 16.21 10.34 -15.22
N GLU A 187 16.34 9.06 -14.85
CA GLU A 187 15.25 8.07 -14.87
C GLU A 187 14.38 8.10 -13.60
N ILE A 188 14.91 8.61 -12.49
CA ILE A 188 14.23 8.71 -11.19
C ILE A 188 14.02 10.17 -10.78
N SER A 189 13.09 10.47 -9.88
CA SER A 189 12.89 11.87 -9.47
C SER A 189 14.11 12.40 -8.71
N LEU A 190 14.36 13.70 -8.79
CA LEU A 190 15.43 14.34 -8.01
C LEU A 190 15.26 14.11 -6.51
N GLN A 191 14.01 14.02 -6.05
CA GLN A 191 13.64 13.78 -4.66
C GLN A 191 13.96 12.35 -4.22
N ASP A 192 13.67 11.37 -5.07
CA ASP A 192 14.00 9.97 -4.79
C ASP A 192 15.51 9.75 -4.79
N GLN A 193 16.21 10.33 -5.76
CA GLN A 193 17.67 10.25 -5.83
C GLN A 193 18.33 10.96 -4.63
N PHE A 194 17.80 12.10 -4.20
CA PHE A 194 18.20 12.77 -2.98
C PHE A 194 17.99 11.86 -1.75
N ARG A 195 16.81 11.25 -1.62
CA ARG A 195 16.49 10.36 -0.50
C ARG A 195 17.44 9.17 -0.44
N ASP A 196 17.74 8.55 -1.58
CA ASP A 196 18.59 7.36 -1.64
C ASP A 196 20.06 7.70 -1.30
N ILE A 197 20.57 8.81 -1.83
CA ILE A 197 21.90 9.35 -1.50
C ILE A 197 21.98 9.70 -0.01
N LEU A 198 20.94 10.32 0.55
CA LEU A 198 20.90 10.69 1.96
C LEU A 198 20.82 9.46 2.88
N ASP A 199 20.04 8.45 2.53
CA ASP A 199 19.92 7.21 3.30
C ASP A 199 21.24 6.43 3.30
N ILE A 200 21.92 6.32 2.16
CA ILE A 200 23.26 5.72 2.07
C ILE A 200 24.28 6.52 2.91
N THR A 201 24.20 7.86 2.87
CA THR A 201 25.13 8.74 3.59
C THR A 201 24.93 8.68 5.10
N ILE A 202 23.68 8.63 5.58
CA ILE A 202 23.36 8.67 7.01
C ILE A 202 23.37 7.26 7.64
N ARG A 203 22.90 6.24 6.91
CA ARG A 203 22.70 4.89 7.47
C ARG A 203 23.70 3.86 7.00
N GLY A 204 24.50 4.15 5.97
CA GLY A 204 25.61 3.30 5.53
C GLY A 204 25.26 1.82 5.48
N VAL A 205 24.09 1.50 4.88
CA VAL A 205 23.42 0.24 4.46
C VAL A 205 23.51 -1.02 5.34
N PHE A 206 24.53 -1.20 6.17
CA PHE A 206 24.69 -2.30 7.13
C PHE A 206 24.54 -1.81 8.58
N THR A 207 23.99 -2.64 9.47
CA THR A 207 24.09 -2.43 10.92
C THR A 207 25.53 -2.63 11.39
N ASP A 208 25.95 -2.09 12.53
CA ASP A 208 27.34 -2.22 13.02
C ASP A 208 27.73 -3.70 13.26
N THR A 209 26.75 -4.53 13.64
CA THR A 209 26.87 -5.98 13.78
C THR A 209 26.99 -6.67 12.41
N GLU A 210 26.22 -6.24 11.41
CA GLU A 210 26.28 -6.76 10.05
C GLU A 210 27.62 -6.38 9.38
N ALA A 211 28.06 -5.13 9.50
CA ALA A 211 29.27 -4.62 8.86
C ALA A 211 30.55 -5.40 9.23
N THR A 212 30.60 -5.96 10.46
CA THR A 212 31.72 -6.79 10.93
C THR A 212 31.65 -8.23 10.41
N SER A 213 30.44 -8.69 10.05
CA SER A 213 30.15 -10.04 9.52
C SER A 213 30.22 -10.14 7.99
N TRP A 214 30.37 -8.99 7.30
CA TRP A 214 30.57 -8.85 5.87
C TRP A 214 32.09 -8.72 5.58
N ASN A 215 32.79 -9.85 5.47
CA ASN A 215 34.16 -9.89 4.95
C ASN A 215 34.14 -10.06 3.41
N GLU A 216 35.27 -9.80 2.74
CA GLU A 216 35.37 -9.86 1.26
C GLU A 216 34.86 -11.20 0.69
N GLU A 217 35.15 -12.34 1.36
CA GLU A 217 34.65 -13.66 0.96
C GLU A 217 33.12 -13.80 0.96
N ARG A 218 32.41 -13.08 1.85
CA ARG A 218 30.94 -13.11 1.91
C ARG A 218 30.32 -12.19 0.87
N ILE A 219 30.96 -11.08 0.55
CA ILE A 219 30.52 -10.14 -0.49
C ILE A 219 30.60 -10.78 -1.87
N ASP A 220 31.70 -11.48 -2.17
CA ASP A 220 31.90 -12.12 -3.48
C ASP A 220 30.87 -13.22 -3.74
N ARG A 221 30.58 -14.04 -2.72
CA ARG A 221 29.54 -15.07 -2.77
C ARG A 221 28.13 -14.48 -2.93
N TRP A 222 27.84 -13.37 -2.27
CA TRP A 222 26.54 -12.71 -2.38
C TRP A 222 26.35 -12.00 -3.73
N ALA A 223 27.42 -11.48 -4.34
CA ALA A 223 27.40 -10.92 -5.69
C ALA A 223 27.11 -11.99 -6.76
N GLU A 224 27.62 -13.21 -6.56
CA GLU A 224 27.28 -14.36 -7.40
C GLU A 224 25.80 -14.77 -7.26
N GLU A 225 25.29 -14.79 -6.03
CA GLU A 225 23.89 -15.16 -5.71
C GLU A 225 22.85 -14.09 -6.15
N SER A 226 23.18 -12.80 -6.07
CA SER A 226 22.27 -11.68 -6.36
C SER A 226 22.06 -11.41 -7.85
N SER A 227 22.82 -12.10 -8.73
CA SER A 227 22.67 -11.98 -10.18
C SER A 227 21.51 -12.81 -10.74
N ASN A 228 20.83 -13.64 -9.94
CA ASN A 228 19.71 -14.48 -10.36
C ASN A 228 18.42 -14.28 -9.55
N ALA A 229 17.35 -13.89 -10.26
CA ALA A 229 15.90 -13.96 -9.96
C ALA A 229 15.18 -12.72 -9.37
N LYS A 230 14.27 -12.13 -10.17
CA LYS A 230 13.11 -11.34 -9.72
C LYS A 230 12.08 -12.29 -9.08
N GLN A 231 11.48 -11.93 -7.94
CA GLN A 231 10.45 -12.75 -7.27
C GLN A 231 9.07 -12.64 -7.98
N PRO A 232 8.27 -13.72 -8.04
CA PRO A 232 6.94 -13.69 -8.65
C PRO A 232 5.91 -12.93 -7.79
N PRO A 233 4.85 -12.35 -8.41
CA PRO A 233 3.73 -11.70 -7.72
C PRO A 233 3.01 -12.64 -6.74
N ARG A 234 2.60 -12.08 -5.61
CA ARG A 234 2.00 -12.82 -4.48
C ARG A 234 0.48 -13.03 -4.59
N TYR A 235 -0.17 -12.51 -5.65
CA TYR A 235 -1.60 -12.63 -5.92
C TYR A 235 -1.85 -12.96 -7.40
N LEU A 236 -2.23 -14.20 -7.70
CA LEU A 236 -2.64 -14.74 -8.99
C LEU A 236 -3.99 -15.41 -8.77
N SER A 237 -5.02 -14.90 -9.45
CA SER A 237 -6.29 -15.57 -9.63
C SER A 237 -6.47 -15.83 -11.13
N ALA A 238 -7.03 -16.99 -11.45
CA ALA A 238 -7.42 -17.35 -12.80
C ALA A 238 -8.75 -18.07 -12.73
N MET A 239 -9.40 -18.28 -13.86
CA MET A 239 -10.49 -19.24 -13.93
C MET A 239 -10.00 -20.58 -14.42
N ASP A 240 -10.58 -21.66 -13.90
CA ASP A 240 -10.46 -22.95 -14.57
C ASP A 240 -11.27 -23.02 -15.86
N VAL A 241 -11.07 -24.09 -16.63
CA VAL A 241 -11.80 -24.37 -17.87
C VAL A 241 -13.31 -24.55 -17.66
N ASP A 242 -13.76 -24.85 -16.45
CA ASP A 242 -15.17 -25.06 -16.11
C ASP A 242 -15.87 -23.77 -15.66
N GLY A 243 -15.13 -22.69 -15.39
CA GLY A 243 -15.71 -21.41 -14.96
C GLY A 243 -15.51 -21.03 -13.51
N ASN A 244 -14.87 -21.88 -12.72
CA ASN A 244 -14.66 -21.60 -11.32
C ASN A 244 -13.48 -20.66 -11.16
N VAL A 245 -13.61 -19.69 -10.27
CA VAL A 245 -12.50 -18.77 -9.93
C VAL A 245 -11.49 -19.53 -9.07
N CYS A 246 -10.37 -19.90 -9.67
CA CYS A 246 -9.22 -20.48 -9.00
C CYS A 246 -8.28 -19.36 -8.52
N ARG A 247 -8.32 -19.05 -7.23
CA ARG A 247 -7.34 -18.17 -6.62
C ARG A 247 -6.03 -18.97 -6.39
N ILE A 248 -5.21 -19.10 -7.42
CA ILE A 248 -3.98 -19.93 -7.48
C ILE A 248 -2.97 -19.53 -6.40
N THR A 249 -2.88 -18.24 -6.08
CA THR A 249 -2.12 -17.79 -4.91
C THR A 249 -3.04 -17.19 -3.86
N GLN A 250 -4.26 -17.73 -3.71
CA GLN A 250 -5.07 -17.39 -2.55
C GLN A 250 -4.22 -17.65 -1.34
N ARG A 251 -4.20 -16.65 -0.48
CA ARG A 251 -3.43 -16.71 0.72
C ARG A 251 -3.87 -17.97 1.52
N ASP A 252 -5.15 -18.32 1.57
CA ASP A 252 -5.64 -19.36 2.51
C ASP A 252 -5.18 -20.78 2.18
N ASP A 253 -4.53 -20.94 1.03
CA ASP A 253 -3.95 -22.19 0.59
C ASP A 253 -2.50 -22.38 1.09
N ASN A 254 -2.37 -23.06 2.23
CA ASN A 254 -1.09 -23.51 2.80
C ASN A 254 -0.43 -24.67 2.04
N ARG A 255 -1.00 -25.08 0.91
CA ARG A 255 -0.41 -26.10 0.05
C ARG A 255 0.75 -25.53 -0.77
N HIS A 256 1.68 -26.40 -1.11
CA HIS A 256 2.57 -26.17 -2.24
C HIS A 256 1.73 -26.12 -3.52
N VAL A 257 2.09 -25.24 -4.45
CA VAL A 257 1.36 -25.12 -5.72
C VAL A 257 2.21 -25.65 -6.84
N VAL A 258 1.69 -26.59 -7.61
CA VAL A 258 2.33 -27.11 -8.81
C VAL A 258 1.63 -26.51 -10.02
N LEU A 259 2.40 -25.85 -10.88
CA LEU A 259 1.92 -25.26 -12.13
C LEU A 259 2.64 -25.94 -13.28
N VAL A 260 1.88 -26.50 -14.23
CA VAL A 260 2.44 -27.11 -15.44
C VAL A 260 1.92 -26.34 -16.65
N PHE A 261 2.78 -25.54 -17.26
CA PHE A 261 2.44 -24.82 -18.48
C PHE A 261 2.24 -25.83 -19.61
N MET A 262 1.09 -25.78 -20.26
CA MET A 262 0.72 -26.72 -21.30
C MET A 262 -0.17 -26.05 -22.35
N THR A 263 -0.38 -26.76 -23.45
CA THR A 263 -1.20 -26.31 -24.58
C THR A 263 -1.71 -27.57 -25.27
N ASP A 264 -2.90 -27.46 -25.84
CA ASP A 264 -3.46 -28.50 -26.69
C ASP A 264 -2.62 -28.67 -27.96
N GLU A 265 -1.88 -27.69 -28.46
CA GLU A 265 -1.11 -27.82 -29.71
C GLU A 265 0.19 -28.62 -29.57
N CYS A 266 0.80 -28.66 -28.38
CA CYS A 266 2.09 -29.31 -28.20
C CYS A 266 1.94 -30.83 -28.04
N PRO A 267 2.55 -31.66 -28.92
CA PRO A 267 2.44 -33.11 -28.84
C PRO A 267 3.08 -33.70 -27.57
N LEU A 268 4.04 -33.01 -26.95
CA LEU A 268 4.64 -33.44 -25.69
C LEU A 268 3.68 -33.19 -24.52
N SER A 269 2.98 -32.06 -24.48
CA SER A 269 1.95 -31.78 -23.47
C SER A 269 0.89 -32.88 -23.46
N ARG A 270 0.34 -33.21 -24.65
CA ARG A 270 -0.60 -34.33 -24.85
C ARG A 270 -0.05 -35.67 -24.33
N GLN A 271 1.19 -36.00 -24.68
CA GLN A 271 1.80 -37.29 -24.33
C GLN A 271 2.18 -37.41 -22.85
N TYR A 272 2.34 -36.29 -22.15
CA TYR A 272 2.63 -36.26 -20.72
C TYR A 272 1.38 -36.32 -19.84
N VAL A 273 0.17 -36.09 -20.37
CA VAL A 273 -1.09 -36.13 -19.58
C VAL A 273 -1.22 -37.37 -18.70
N PRO A 274 -0.99 -38.61 -19.17
CA PRO A 274 -1.12 -39.78 -18.29
C PRO A 274 -0.14 -39.80 -17.12
N GLU A 275 1.05 -39.20 -17.27
CA GLU A 275 2.00 -39.05 -16.18
C GLU A 275 1.62 -37.92 -15.23
N LEU A 276 1.13 -36.81 -15.77
CA LEU A 276 0.64 -35.68 -14.97
C LEU A 276 -0.57 -36.08 -14.12
N ASN A 277 -1.53 -36.83 -14.66
CA ASN A 277 -2.63 -37.39 -13.87
C ASN A 277 -2.13 -38.27 -12.71
N ARG A 278 -1.14 -39.14 -12.96
CA ARG A 278 -0.52 -39.95 -11.89
C ARG A 278 0.17 -39.10 -10.84
N ILE A 279 0.89 -38.06 -11.25
CA ILE A 279 1.58 -37.15 -10.31
C ILE A 279 0.56 -36.38 -9.47
N ALA A 280 -0.50 -35.85 -10.09
CA ALA A 280 -1.57 -35.13 -9.41
C ALA A 280 -2.32 -36.04 -8.43
N ALA A 281 -2.67 -37.26 -8.84
CA ALA A 281 -3.36 -38.24 -7.98
C ALA A 281 -2.51 -38.74 -6.81
N ASP A 282 -1.19 -38.85 -6.98
CA ASP A 282 -0.26 -39.27 -5.92
C ASP A 282 0.10 -38.14 -4.95
N ALA A 283 -0.15 -36.88 -5.31
CA ALA A 283 0.13 -35.73 -4.45
C ALA A 283 -0.98 -35.57 -3.39
N PRO A 284 -0.65 -35.42 -2.08
CA PRO A 284 -1.67 -35.24 -1.06
C PRO A 284 -2.40 -33.91 -1.27
N ALA A 285 -3.70 -33.96 -1.56
CA ALA A 285 -4.51 -32.79 -1.92
C ALA A 285 -4.59 -31.73 -0.81
N GLU A 286 -4.32 -32.12 0.44
CA GLU A 286 -4.23 -31.24 1.62
C GLU A 286 -2.87 -30.55 1.77
N LYS A 287 -1.86 -30.98 0.98
CA LYS A 287 -0.49 -30.40 0.97
C LYS A 287 -0.07 -29.83 -0.37
N VAL A 288 -0.72 -30.23 -1.46
CA VAL A 288 -0.37 -29.82 -2.82
C VAL A 288 -1.63 -29.45 -3.60
N ALA A 289 -1.63 -28.26 -4.19
CA ALA A 289 -2.57 -27.85 -5.22
C ALA A 289 -1.90 -28.07 -6.59
N PHE A 290 -2.56 -28.73 -7.53
CA PHE A 290 -1.96 -29.10 -8.82
C PHE A 290 -2.78 -28.52 -9.96
N TYR A 291 -2.14 -27.70 -10.80
CA TYR A 291 -2.80 -27.00 -11.90
C TYR A 291 -2.05 -27.16 -13.22
N GLY A 292 -2.79 -27.44 -14.29
CA GLY A 292 -2.34 -27.16 -15.66
C GLY A 292 -2.56 -25.69 -15.98
N VAL A 293 -1.63 -25.03 -16.67
CA VAL A 293 -1.75 -23.62 -17.05
C VAL A 293 -1.76 -23.51 -18.57
N ILE A 294 -2.83 -22.94 -19.12
CA ILE A 294 -2.92 -22.58 -20.54
C ILE A 294 -2.82 -21.05 -20.63
N SER A 295 -1.69 -20.57 -21.15
CA SER A 295 -1.41 -19.13 -21.36
C SER A 295 -1.45 -18.70 -22.82
N ASP A 296 -1.69 -19.63 -23.75
CA ASP A 296 -1.84 -19.26 -25.15
C ASP A 296 -3.15 -18.48 -25.36
N ARG A 297 -3.02 -17.20 -25.70
CA ARG A 297 -4.14 -16.28 -25.93
C ARG A 297 -4.97 -16.64 -27.18
N SER A 298 -4.49 -17.54 -28.03
CA SER A 298 -5.23 -18.03 -29.20
C SER A 298 -6.17 -19.21 -28.87
N THR A 299 -5.97 -19.86 -27.72
CA THR A 299 -6.77 -20.98 -27.27
C THR A 299 -8.05 -20.47 -26.58
N THR A 300 -9.22 -20.91 -27.04
CA THR A 300 -10.51 -20.60 -26.41
C THR A 300 -10.75 -21.52 -25.21
N ARG A 301 -11.55 -21.10 -24.22
CA ARG A 301 -11.96 -21.92 -23.07
C ARG A 301 -12.63 -23.21 -23.54
N ALA A 302 -13.47 -23.13 -24.57
CA ALA A 302 -14.11 -24.31 -25.15
C ALA A 302 -13.10 -25.31 -25.75
N LYS A 303 -12.04 -24.82 -26.41
CA LYS A 303 -10.94 -25.68 -26.89
C LYS A 303 -10.14 -26.27 -25.74
N ALA A 304 -9.83 -25.46 -24.72
CA ALA A 304 -9.13 -25.92 -23.52
C ALA A 304 -9.93 -27.02 -22.79
N LYS A 305 -11.24 -26.84 -22.65
CA LYS A 305 -12.15 -27.85 -22.09
C LYS A 305 -12.20 -29.11 -22.96
N ALA A 306 -12.35 -28.97 -24.28
CA ALA A 306 -12.34 -30.11 -25.19
C ALA A 306 -11.03 -30.89 -25.12
N PHE A 307 -9.90 -30.20 -24.95
CA PHE A 307 -8.59 -30.82 -24.72
C PHE A 307 -8.55 -31.58 -23.38
N CYS A 308 -9.09 -31.01 -22.30
CA CYS A 308 -9.20 -31.70 -21.01
C CYS A 308 -10.06 -32.96 -21.12
N ASP A 309 -11.21 -32.88 -21.78
CA ASP A 309 -12.14 -33.99 -21.97
C ASP A 309 -11.55 -35.09 -22.88
N GLU A 310 -10.91 -34.72 -24.00
CA GLU A 310 -10.32 -35.68 -24.96
C GLU A 310 -9.17 -36.48 -24.34
N PHE A 311 -8.33 -35.83 -23.54
CA PHE A 311 -7.15 -36.45 -22.92
C PHE A 311 -7.41 -36.98 -21.51
N ASN A 312 -8.65 -36.86 -21.01
CA ASN A 312 -9.07 -37.26 -19.66
C ASN A 312 -8.12 -36.66 -18.59
N ILE A 313 -7.96 -35.33 -18.61
CA ILE A 313 -7.17 -34.61 -17.62
C ILE A 313 -7.93 -34.65 -16.29
N GLU A 314 -7.27 -35.13 -15.23
CA GLU A 314 -7.88 -35.39 -13.91
C GLU A 314 -7.48 -34.35 -12.84
N PHE A 315 -6.88 -33.25 -13.25
CA PHE A 315 -6.48 -32.13 -12.40
C PHE A 315 -7.00 -30.81 -12.97
N ASP A 316 -7.12 -29.80 -12.12
CA ASP A 316 -7.67 -28.51 -12.50
C ASP A 316 -6.77 -27.83 -13.57
N VAL A 317 -7.38 -27.28 -14.61
CA VAL A 317 -6.65 -26.53 -15.66
C VAL A 317 -7.13 -25.09 -15.64
N VAL A 318 -6.22 -24.17 -15.39
CA VAL A 318 -6.47 -22.73 -15.32
C VAL A 318 -6.11 -22.03 -16.62
N PHE A 319 -6.90 -21.02 -16.94
CA PHE A 319 -6.75 -20.17 -18.11
C PHE A 319 -6.11 -18.83 -17.72
N ASP A 320 -4.87 -18.63 -18.12
CA ASP A 320 -4.07 -17.43 -17.81
C ASP A 320 -4.39 -16.30 -18.82
N ALA A 321 -5.66 -15.86 -18.84
CA ALA A 321 -6.14 -14.83 -19.76
C ALA A 321 -5.36 -13.51 -19.64
N SER A 322 -5.12 -13.07 -18.39
CA SER A 322 -4.32 -11.87 -18.10
C SER A 322 -2.86 -12.02 -18.51
N GLY A 323 -2.34 -13.26 -18.57
CA GLY A 323 -0.93 -13.55 -18.81
C GLY A 323 -0.05 -13.32 -17.59
N GLU A 324 -0.65 -13.09 -16.42
CA GLU A 324 0.06 -12.79 -15.18
C GLU A 324 0.89 -13.98 -14.69
N ILE A 325 0.38 -15.21 -14.84
CA ILE A 325 1.08 -16.42 -14.40
C ILE A 325 2.31 -16.64 -15.29
N ALA A 326 2.16 -16.48 -16.60
CA ALA A 326 3.27 -16.54 -17.55
C ALA A 326 4.30 -15.42 -17.31
N ALA A 327 3.85 -14.18 -17.08
CA ALA A 327 4.74 -13.06 -16.79
C ALA A 327 5.53 -13.26 -15.49
N ALA A 328 4.89 -13.86 -14.47
CA ALA A 328 5.48 -14.18 -13.17
C ALA A 328 6.57 -15.26 -13.25
N LEU A 329 6.30 -16.34 -13.99
CA LEU A 329 7.13 -17.56 -13.95
C LEU A 329 8.09 -17.69 -15.14
N GLN A 330 7.86 -16.92 -16.20
CA GLN A 330 8.68 -16.89 -17.42
C GLN A 330 9.00 -18.30 -17.94
N PRO A 331 7.98 -19.11 -18.28
CA PRO A 331 8.20 -20.42 -18.87
C PRO A 331 8.93 -20.28 -20.21
N THR A 332 9.78 -21.25 -20.49
CA THR A 332 10.60 -21.30 -21.71
C THR A 332 10.09 -22.36 -22.69
N ARG A 333 9.38 -23.36 -22.17
CA ARG A 333 8.89 -24.53 -22.91
C ARG A 333 7.50 -24.94 -22.45
N VAL A 334 6.83 -25.72 -23.30
CA VAL A 334 5.64 -26.49 -22.93
C VAL A 334 5.81 -27.97 -23.28
N PRO A 335 5.65 -28.92 -22.34
CA PRO A 335 5.36 -28.67 -20.93
C PRO A 335 6.61 -28.26 -20.12
N GLU A 336 6.44 -27.30 -19.21
CA GLU A 336 7.40 -26.93 -18.16
C GLU A 336 6.66 -26.83 -16.83
N ALA A 337 7.22 -27.44 -15.78
CA ALA A 337 6.60 -27.54 -14.47
C ALA A 337 7.31 -26.64 -13.45
N PHE A 338 6.54 -26.07 -12.54
CA PHE A 338 6.99 -25.24 -11.43
C PHE A 338 6.38 -25.77 -10.13
N VAL A 339 7.16 -25.84 -9.05
CA VAL A 339 6.67 -26.11 -7.69
C VAL A 339 6.93 -24.88 -6.84
N LEU A 340 5.87 -24.33 -6.26
CA LEU A 340 5.90 -23.13 -5.43
C LEU A 340 5.72 -23.48 -3.96
N SER A 341 6.38 -22.74 -3.07
CA SER A 341 6.11 -22.79 -1.63
C SER A 341 4.72 -22.19 -1.29
N PRO A 342 4.20 -22.40 -0.07
CA PRO A 342 3.04 -21.65 0.43
C PRO A 342 3.24 -20.13 0.40
N GLN A 343 4.50 -19.68 0.46
CA GLN A 343 4.93 -18.29 0.33
C GLN A 343 5.15 -17.85 -1.13
N ARG A 344 4.87 -18.75 -2.09
CA ARG A 344 4.98 -18.58 -3.55
C ARG A 344 6.41 -18.40 -4.08
N GLU A 345 7.39 -18.90 -3.34
CA GLU A 345 8.77 -19.02 -3.82
C GLU A 345 8.90 -20.22 -4.75
N VAL A 346 9.63 -20.07 -5.87
CA VAL A 346 9.89 -21.19 -6.79
C VAL A 346 10.88 -22.15 -6.15
N LEU A 347 10.41 -23.33 -5.75
CA LEU A 347 11.22 -24.41 -5.16
C LEU A 347 11.76 -25.38 -6.23
N TYR A 348 11.04 -25.51 -7.35
CA TYR A 348 11.44 -26.30 -8.50
C TYR A 348 10.99 -25.65 -9.80
N ARG A 349 11.80 -25.74 -10.86
CA ARG A 349 11.37 -25.49 -12.24
C ARG A 349 12.02 -26.44 -13.25
N GLY A 350 11.29 -26.86 -14.28
CA GLY A 350 11.88 -27.57 -15.42
C GLY A 350 11.02 -28.69 -15.99
N ARG A 351 11.65 -29.81 -16.38
CA ARG A 351 10.97 -30.94 -17.03
C ARG A 351 10.10 -31.73 -16.05
N ILE A 352 9.17 -32.51 -16.59
CA ILE A 352 8.35 -33.45 -15.80
C ILE A 352 9.19 -34.66 -15.38
N ASN A 353 9.86 -35.30 -16.36
CA ASN A 353 10.77 -36.43 -16.17
C ASN A 353 11.73 -36.52 -17.39
N ASP A 354 12.63 -37.51 -17.42
CA ASP A 354 13.59 -37.70 -18.52
C ASP A 354 13.10 -38.63 -19.67
N LEU A 355 11.80 -38.94 -19.75
CA LEU A 355 11.23 -39.78 -20.81
C LEU A 355 11.55 -39.23 -22.20
N TYR A 356 11.59 -37.92 -22.36
CA TYR A 356 12.05 -37.25 -23.57
C TYR A 356 13.43 -36.65 -23.30
N ALA A 357 14.45 -37.13 -24.01
CA ALA A 357 15.79 -36.57 -23.92
C ALA A 357 15.90 -35.25 -24.71
N GLU A 358 15.20 -35.17 -25.83
CA GLU A 358 15.04 -33.98 -26.68
C GLU A 358 13.66 -34.06 -27.36
N VAL A 359 13.24 -32.97 -28.03
CA VAL A 359 12.07 -32.99 -28.90
C VAL A 359 12.23 -34.10 -29.94
N ASN A 360 11.22 -34.97 -30.07
CA ASN A 360 11.23 -36.18 -30.92
C ASN A 360 12.21 -37.31 -30.52
N LYS A 361 12.90 -37.25 -29.38
CA LYS A 361 13.75 -38.35 -28.87
C LYS A 361 13.19 -38.92 -27.57
N LYS A 362 12.29 -39.90 -27.71
CA LYS A 362 11.62 -40.60 -26.60
C LYS A 362 12.39 -41.85 -26.17
N ARG A 363 12.54 -42.04 -24.86
CA ARG A 363 13.07 -43.27 -24.24
C ARG A 363 11.97 -44.33 -24.13
N THR A 364 12.37 -45.58 -23.93
CA THR A 364 11.43 -46.67 -23.65
C THR A 364 10.76 -46.53 -22.28
N ALA A 365 11.45 -45.92 -21.31
CA ALA A 365 10.94 -45.59 -19.99
C ALA A 365 11.71 -44.39 -19.42
N ALA A 366 11.05 -43.61 -18.56
CA ALA A 366 11.72 -42.63 -17.70
C ALA A 366 12.62 -43.36 -16.69
N ARG A 367 13.75 -42.72 -16.37
CA ARG A 367 14.75 -43.15 -15.38
C ARG A 367 14.87 -42.13 -14.24
N GLN A 368 14.49 -40.88 -14.48
CA GLN A 368 14.47 -39.78 -13.52
C GLN A 368 13.07 -39.16 -13.51
N HIS A 369 12.52 -38.86 -12.34
CA HIS A 369 11.14 -38.39 -12.16
C HIS A 369 11.12 -37.02 -11.49
N ASP A 370 11.78 -36.04 -12.11
CA ASP A 370 12.20 -34.78 -11.46
C ASP A 370 11.05 -34.03 -10.78
N LEU A 371 9.88 -33.89 -11.44
CA LEU A 371 8.72 -33.23 -10.84
C LEU A 371 8.16 -34.01 -9.64
N ARG A 372 8.07 -35.34 -9.75
CA ARG A 372 7.58 -36.21 -8.67
C ARG A 372 8.53 -36.16 -7.48
N ASP A 373 9.84 -36.19 -7.74
CA ASP A 373 10.88 -36.12 -6.71
C ASP A 373 10.86 -34.75 -6.00
N ALA A 374 10.65 -33.65 -6.74
CA ALA A 374 10.48 -32.33 -6.17
C ALA A 374 9.23 -32.22 -5.29
N ILE A 375 8.09 -32.74 -5.75
CA ILE A 375 6.83 -32.78 -4.98
C ILE A 375 7.00 -33.60 -3.70
N ALA A 376 7.62 -34.79 -3.80
CA ALA A 376 7.87 -35.64 -2.65
C ALA A 376 8.77 -34.96 -1.60
N ALA A 377 9.80 -34.22 -2.04
CA ALA A 377 10.67 -33.47 -1.15
C ALA A 377 9.91 -32.40 -0.37
N VAL A 378 9.10 -31.58 -1.05
CA VAL A 378 8.37 -30.48 -0.40
C VAL A 378 7.25 -30.98 0.52
N VAL A 379 6.55 -32.06 0.14
CA VAL A 379 5.55 -32.73 0.99
C VAL A 379 6.16 -33.28 2.27
N ALA A 380 7.43 -33.68 2.22
CA ALA A 380 8.23 -34.13 3.37
C ALA A 380 8.86 -32.97 4.18
N GLY A 381 8.61 -31.71 3.79
CA GLY A 381 9.18 -30.52 4.45
C GLY A 381 10.63 -30.21 4.07
N ASN A 382 11.15 -30.82 3.00
CA ASN A 382 12.51 -30.62 2.52
C ASN A 382 12.52 -29.77 1.24
N LYS A 383 13.66 -29.14 0.93
CA LYS A 383 13.89 -28.52 -0.38
C LYS A 383 14.19 -29.62 -1.42
N PRO A 384 13.72 -29.50 -2.67
CA PRO A 384 14.12 -30.41 -3.75
C PRO A 384 15.65 -30.46 -3.90
N GLU A 385 16.23 -31.66 -4.05
CA GLU A 385 17.68 -31.83 -4.26
C GLU A 385 18.14 -31.13 -5.56
N ILE A 386 17.30 -31.20 -6.59
CA ILE A 386 17.50 -30.51 -7.86
C ILE A 386 16.40 -29.46 -7.98
N ALA A 387 16.75 -28.18 -7.81
CA ALA A 387 15.79 -27.08 -7.91
C ALA A 387 15.49 -26.66 -9.36
N GLN A 388 16.34 -27.03 -10.33
CA GLN A 388 16.14 -26.67 -11.72
C GLN A 388 16.62 -27.76 -12.69
N THR A 389 15.81 -28.04 -13.71
CA THR A 389 16.16 -28.90 -14.84
C THR A 389 15.86 -28.23 -16.17
N VAL A 390 16.45 -28.72 -17.27
CA VAL A 390 16.13 -28.23 -18.62
C VAL A 390 14.82 -28.85 -19.07
N ALA A 391 13.80 -28.01 -19.28
CA ALA A 391 12.51 -28.45 -19.82
C ALA A 391 12.65 -28.96 -21.26
N VAL A 392 11.96 -30.06 -21.58
CA VAL A 392 11.94 -30.66 -22.92
C VAL A 392 10.53 -30.59 -23.47
N GLY A 393 10.33 -29.72 -24.45
CA GLY A 393 9.01 -29.33 -24.93
C GLY A 393 9.05 -28.47 -26.20
N CYS A 394 7.87 -28.08 -26.67
CA CYS A 394 7.71 -27.03 -27.66
C CYS A 394 8.18 -25.69 -27.05
N LEU A 395 8.55 -24.71 -27.87
CA LEU A 395 8.86 -23.38 -27.37
C LEU A 395 7.60 -22.77 -26.74
N PHE A 396 7.75 -22.08 -25.62
CA PHE A 396 6.68 -21.25 -25.09
C PHE A 396 6.66 -19.95 -25.88
N GLU A 397 5.66 -19.79 -26.74
CA GLU A 397 5.42 -18.58 -27.54
C GLU A 397 4.25 -17.85 -26.92
N ASN A 398 4.46 -16.62 -26.41
CA ASN A 398 3.36 -15.73 -26.12
C ASN A 398 2.79 -15.28 -27.47
N SER A 399 1.62 -15.79 -27.84
CA SER A 399 0.89 -15.34 -29.03
C SER A 399 0.61 -13.84 -28.94
N GLU A 400 0.58 -13.16 -30.11
CA GLU A 400 0.23 -11.73 -30.18
C GLU A 400 -1.10 -11.47 -29.44
N PRO A 401 -1.26 -10.31 -28.80
CA PRO A 401 -2.48 -10.00 -28.06
C PRO A 401 -3.68 -10.19 -29.00
N SER A 402 -4.51 -11.19 -28.72
CA SER A 402 -5.83 -11.22 -29.33
C SER A 402 -6.62 -10.02 -28.81
N GLU A 403 -7.64 -9.61 -29.55
CA GLU A 403 -8.62 -8.62 -29.08
C GLU A 403 -9.15 -9.01 -27.68
N VAL A 404 -9.21 -8.04 -26.77
CA VAL A 404 -9.71 -8.23 -25.39
C VAL A 404 -11.23 -8.27 -25.45
N THR A 405 -11.88 -9.30 -24.90
CA THR A 405 -13.34 -9.49 -25.01
C THR A 405 -14.03 -9.63 -23.66
N TYR A 406 -15.34 -9.38 -23.62
CA TYR A 406 -16.13 -9.55 -22.42
C TYR A 406 -16.11 -11.00 -21.93
N THR A 407 -16.47 -11.94 -22.82
CA THR A 407 -16.67 -13.34 -22.45
C THR A 407 -15.40 -13.97 -21.89
N ARG A 408 -14.25 -13.66 -22.48
CA ARG A 408 -12.97 -14.28 -22.11
C ARG A 408 -12.24 -13.53 -21.00
N ASP A 409 -12.17 -12.20 -21.06
CA ASP A 409 -11.23 -11.43 -20.24
C ASP A 409 -11.92 -10.66 -19.11
N ILE A 410 -13.08 -10.04 -19.38
CA ILE A 410 -13.74 -9.14 -18.41
C ILE A 410 -14.73 -9.85 -17.50
N ALA A 411 -15.59 -10.71 -18.04
CA ALA A 411 -16.58 -11.47 -17.26
C ALA A 411 -15.93 -12.23 -16.09
N PRO A 412 -14.73 -12.82 -16.24
CA PRO A 412 -14.04 -13.42 -15.12
C PRO A 412 -13.68 -12.52 -13.97
N ILE A 413 -13.20 -11.32 -14.28
CA ILE A 413 -12.83 -10.35 -13.27
C ILE A 413 -14.09 -9.85 -12.56
N LEU A 414 -15.15 -9.56 -13.32
CA LEU A 414 -16.44 -9.13 -12.77
C LEU A 414 -17.05 -10.19 -11.85
N TYR A 415 -16.99 -11.46 -12.23
CA TYR A 415 -17.56 -12.56 -11.43
C TYR A 415 -16.78 -12.81 -10.15
N ALA A 416 -15.45 -12.71 -10.20
CA ALA A 416 -14.58 -12.93 -9.05
C ALA A 416 -14.60 -11.78 -8.03
N GLU A 417 -14.63 -10.53 -8.51
CA GLU A 417 -14.32 -9.35 -7.69
C GLU A 417 -15.53 -8.41 -7.49
N CYS A 418 -16.54 -8.46 -8.37
CA CYS A 418 -17.65 -7.50 -8.37
C CYS A 418 -19.03 -8.13 -8.12
N ALA A 419 -19.25 -9.37 -8.56
CA ALA A 419 -20.58 -10.00 -8.60
C ALA A 419 -21.19 -10.28 -7.22
N GLU A 420 -20.38 -10.28 -6.17
CA GLU A 420 -20.83 -10.36 -4.79
C GLU A 420 -21.79 -9.21 -4.43
N CYS A 421 -21.50 -7.99 -4.90
CA CYS A 421 -22.37 -6.82 -4.72
C CYS A 421 -23.20 -6.50 -5.98
N HIS A 422 -22.64 -6.69 -7.17
CA HIS A 422 -23.25 -6.34 -8.46
C HIS A 422 -24.12 -7.47 -9.03
N ARG A 423 -25.14 -7.87 -8.27
CA ARG A 423 -26.16 -8.84 -8.68
C ARG A 423 -27.57 -8.40 -8.23
N PRO A 424 -28.64 -8.91 -8.85
CA PRO A 424 -30.00 -8.54 -8.48
C PRO A 424 -30.29 -8.79 -6.98
N GLY A 425 -30.85 -7.77 -6.31
CA GLY A 425 -31.27 -7.87 -4.90
C GLY A 425 -30.19 -7.53 -3.87
N GLU A 426 -28.96 -7.25 -4.31
CA GLU A 426 -27.85 -6.85 -3.42
C GLU A 426 -27.64 -5.32 -3.42
N VAL A 427 -26.67 -4.89 -2.62
CA VAL A 427 -26.34 -3.47 -2.35
C VAL A 427 -26.00 -2.61 -3.57
N ALA A 428 -25.46 -3.19 -4.65
CA ALA A 428 -25.08 -2.39 -5.80
C ALA A 428 -26.31 -1.99 -6.64
N PRO A 429 -26.36 -0.76 -7.19
CA PRO A 429 -27.55 -0.24 -7.88
C PRO A 429 -27.82 -0.90 -9.25
N PHE A 430 -26.93 -1.77 -9.73
CA PHE A 430 -27.08 -2.50 -10.99
C PHE A 430 -26.27 -3.81 -10.98
N SER A 431 -26.75 -4.75 -11.78
CA SER A 431 -26.08 -6.03 -12.06
C SER A 431 -24.87 -5.84 -12.97
N LEU A 432 -23.85 -6.70 -12.83
CA LEU A 432 -22.74 -6.87 -13.77
C LEU A 432 -22.62 -8.33 -14.26
N LEU A 433 -23.69 -9.11 -14.12
CA LEU A 433 -23.69 -10.55 -14.46
C LEU A 433 -23.84 -10.83 -15.97
N THR A 434 -24.19 -9.84 -16.79
CA THR A 434 -24.43 -10.03 -18.22
C THR A 434 -23.61 -9.06 -19.06
N TYR A 435 -23.31 -9.45 -20.30
CA TYR A 435 -22.63 -8.57 -21.27
C TYR A 435 -23.37 -7.24 -21.44
N ASP A 436 -24.69 -7.30 -21.64
CA ASP A 436 -25.52 -6.10 -21.82
C ASP A 436 -25.49 -5.16 -20.60
N ASP A 437 -25.30 -5.70 -19.39
CA ASP A 437 -25.16 -4.89 -18.19
C ASP A 437 -23.78 -4.20 -18.13
N ALA A 438 -22.72 -4.95 -18.42
CA ALA A 438 -21.34 -4.45 -18.39
C ALA A 438 -21.03 -3.48 -19.54
N ASN A 439 -21.39 -3.84 -20.79
CA ASN A 439 -21.10 -3.08 -22.01
C ASN A 439 -21.67 -1.66 -21.97
N LYS A 440 -22.90 -1.49 -21.45
CA LYS A 440 -23.53 -0.16 -21.28
C LYS A 440 -22.70 0.80 -20.41
N ARG A 441 -21.71 0.29 -19.68
CA ARG A 441 -20.88 1.01 -18.72
C ARG A 441 -19.39 0.75 -18.95
N ALA A 442 -18.97 0.24 -20.11
CA ALA A 442 -17.58 -0.19 -20.32
C ALA A 442 -16.55 0.91 -19.99
N GLU A 443 -16.74 2.13 -20.52
CA GLU A 443 -15.87 3.28 -20.23
C GLU A 443 -15.86 3.65 -18.73
N TRP A 444 -17.01 3.54 -18.06
CA TRP A 444 -17.12 3.84 -16.64
C TRP A 444 -16.47 2.74 -15.77
N LEU A 445 -16.63 1.47 -16.15
CA LEU A 445 -15.96 0.34 -15.49
C LEU A 445 -14.43 0.49 -15.58
N ALA A 446 -13.91 0.88 -16.75
CA ALA A 446 -12.50 1.19 -16.94
C ALA A 446 -12.05 2.35 -16.03
N GLU A 447 -12.79 3.48 -16.03
CA GLU A 447 -12.45 4.64 -15.20
C GLU A 447 -12.45 4.33 -13.68
N VAL A 448 -13.45 3.59 -13.17
CA VAL A 448 -13.51 3.27 -11.74
C VAL A 448 -12.47 2.22 -11.33
N ALA A 449 -12.09 1.32 -12.25
CA ALA A 449 -11.02 0.35 -12.04
C ALA A 449 -9.65 1.04 -12.00
N ASP A 450 -9.37 1.93 -12.96
CA ASP A 450 -8.14 2.74 -13.03
C ASP A 450 -7.94 3.59 -11.77
N LYS A 451 -9.01 4.29 -11.34
CA LYS A 451 -9.01 5.08 -10.10
C LYS A 451 -9.04 4.23 -8.82
N ARG A 452 -9.10 2.90 -8.92
CA ARG A 452 -9.22 1.94 -7.80
C ARG A 452 -10.38 2.28 -6.86
N LEU A 453 -11.47 2.81 -7.41
CA LEU A 453 -12.71 3.04 -6.67
C LEU A 453 -13.45 1.73 -6.43
N MET A 454 -13.28 0.76 -7.34
CA MET A 454 -13.86 -0.57 -7.26
C MET A 454 -12.81 -1.66 -7.52
N PRO A 455 -12.89 -2.81 -6.82
CA PRO A 455 -13.65 -3.01 -5.59
C PRO A 455 -13.17 -2.08 -4.46
N PRO A 456 -14.01 -1.72 -3.48
CA PRO A 456 -13.70 -0.73 -2.46
C PRO A 456 -12.84 -1.32 -1.32
N TRP A 457 -11.68 -1.89 -1.67
CA TRP A 457 -10.74 -2.50 -0.74
C TRP A 457 -9.55 -1.56 -0.51
N LYS A 458 -9.44 -1.02 0.71
CA LYS A 458 -8.49 0.07 1.01
C LYS A 458 -7.12 -0.40 1.48
N ALA A 459 -6.98 -1.65 1.92
CA ALA A 459 -5.69 -2.17 2.38
C ALA A 459 -4.72 -2.42 1.22
N GLU A 460 -3.50 -1.91 1.36
CA GLU A 460 -2.40 -2.11 0.42
C GLU A 460 -1.86 -3.55 0.45
N PRO A 461 -1.33 -4.07 -0.67
CA PRO A 461 -0.78 -5.40 -0.70
C PRO A 461 0.52 -5.40 0.12
N ASN A 462 0.91 -6.58 0.58
CA ASN A 462 2.13 -6.80 1.38
C ASN A 462 2.16 -6.13 2.77
N HIS A 463 1.07 -5.50 3.22
CA HIS A 463 0.97 -4.88 4.55
C HIS A 463 -0.14 -5.55 5.35
N GLY A 464 0.18 -6.69 5.95
CA GLY A 464 -0.82 -7.62 6.49
C GLY A 464 -1.20 -8.72 5.51
N ARG A 465 -1.90 -9.73 6.04
CA ARG A 465 -2.36 -10.91 5.32
C ARG A 465 -3.83 -11.10 5.55
N PHE A 466 -4.72 -10.70 4.64
CA PHE A 466 -6.15 -10.64 4.94
C PHE A 466 -6.95 -11.68 4.18
N LEU A 467 -8.03 -12.15 4.81
CA LEU A 467 -8.99 -13.05 4.18
C LEU A 467 -9.97 -12.24 3.30
N GLY A 468 -10.23 -12.71 2.09
CA GLY A 468 -11.19 -12.08 1.18
C GLY A 468 -10.71 -10.73 0.62
N GLU A 469 -9.41 -10.60 0.35
CA GLU A 469 -8.84 -9.46 -0.38
C GLU A 469 -9.56 -9.32 -1.74
N ARG A 470 -10.18 -8.15 -1.97
CA ARG A 470 -10.96 -7.82 -3.18
C ARG A 470 -10.26 -6.71 -3.96
N ARG A 471 -9.28 -7.03 -4.79
CA ARG A 471 -8.45 -6.01 -5.47
C ARG A 471 -8.12 -6.42 -6.89
N LEU A 472 -8.22 -5.45 -7.80
CA LEU A 472 -7.74 -5.59 -9.17
C LEU A 472 -6.22 -5.38 -9.25
N THR A 473 -5.56 -6.27 -9.98
CA THR A 473 -4.17 -6.12 -10.37
C THR A 473 -4.03 -5.10 -11.50
N ASP A 474 -2.80 -4.62 -11.74
CA ASP A 474 -2.54 -3.65 -12.80
C ASP A 474 -2.88 -4.25 -14.19
N ALA A 475 -2.56 -5.53 -14.42
CA ALA A 475 -2.90 -6.21 -15.67
C ALA A 475 -4.43 -6.37 -15.85
N GLN A 476 -5.18 -6.61 -14.76
CA GLN A 476 -6.64 -6.66 -14.82
C GLN A 476 -7.25 -5.29 -15.13
N ILE A 477 -6.70 -4.21 -14.58
CA ILE A 477 -7.11 -2.83 -14.89
C ILE A 477 -6.85 -2.53 -16.38
N GLU A 478 -5.66 -2.88 -16.89
CA GLU A 478 -5.32 -2.72 -18.30
C GLU A 478 -6.27 -3.47 -19.24
N LEU A 479 -6.82 -4.62 -18.83
CA LEU A 479 -7.85 -5.34 -19.60
C LEU A 479 -9.15 -4.54 -19.71
N PHE A 480 -9.61 -3.90 -18.63
CA PHE A 480 -10.80 -3.04 -18.68
C PHE A 480 -10.60 -1.86 -19.64
N ASP A 481 -9.43 -1.21 -19.58
CA ASP A 481 -9.07 -0.10 -20.46
C ASP A 481 -9.04 -0.55 -21.93
N ALA A 482 -8.35 -1.66 -22.21
CA ALA A 482 -8.23 -2.20 -23.56
C ALA A 482 -9.59 -2.63 -24.12
N TRP A 483 -10.43 -3.28 -23.32
CA TRP A 483 -11.77 -3.68 -23.71
C TRP A 483 -12.66 -2.47 -24.02
N ALA A 484 -12.67 -1.46 -23.15
CA ALA A 484 -13.45 -0.24 -23.37
C ALA A 484 -12.96 0.52 -24.61
N ALA A 485 -11.64 0.66 -24.79
CA ALA A 485 -11.05 1.34 -25.95
C ALA A 485 -11.33 0.63 -27.28
N ALA A 486 -11.48 -0.70 -27.26
CA ALA A 486 -11.87 -1.50 -28.43
C ALA A 486 -13.37 -1.42 -28.76
N GLY A 487 -14.17 -0.66 -28.00
CA GLY A 487 -15.62 -0.60 -28.17
C GLY A 487 -16.37 -1.74 -27.49
N ALA A 488 -15.77 -2.33 -26.45
CA ALA A 488 -16.34 -3.35 -25.58
C ALA A 488 -16.85 -4.61 -26.32
N PRO A 489 -16.02 -5.27 -27.15
CA PRO A 489 -16.46 -6.46 -27.89
C PRO A 489 -16.90 -7.59 -26.95
N GLU A 490 -18.01 -8.24 -27.28
CA GLU A 490 -18.56 -9.35 -26.47
C GLU A 490 -17.61 -10.55 -26.46
N GLY A 491 -17.13 -10.97 -27.64
CA GLY A 491 -16.33 -12.19 -27.80
C GLY A 491 -17.16 -13.43 -28.14
N ASP A 492 -16.52 -14.60 -28.12
CA ASP A 492 -17.20 -15.88 -28.37
C ASP A 492 -18.04 -16.28 -27.15
N ALA A 493 -19.31 -16.60 -27.36
CA ALA A 493 -20.19 -17.09 -26.30
C ALA A 493 -19.68 -18.40 -25.66
N ALA A 494 -18.89 -19.19 -26.39
CA ALA A 494 -18.27 -20.41 -25.87
C ALA A 494 -17.15 -20.13 -24.85
N ASP A 495 -16.66 -18.90 -24.77
CA ASP A 495 -15.66 -18.46 -23.79
C ASP A 495 -16.28 -17.91 -22.51
N LEU A 496 -17.59 -17.62 -22.52
CA LEU A 496 -18.29 -17.04 -21.37
C LEU A 496 -18.28 -18.04 -20.19
N PRO A 497 -17.72 -17.65 -19.04
CA PRO A 497 -17.81 -18.48 -17.85
C PRO A 497 -19.27 -18.64 -17.36
N PRO A 498 -19.63 -19.77 -16.73
CA PRO A 498 -20.87 -19.90 -16.00
C PRO A 498 -21.00 -18.80 -14.94
N LEU A 499 -22.24 -18.45 -14.65
CA LEU A 499 -22.54 -17.51 -13.57
C LEU A 499 -22.13 -18.11 -12.22
N PRO A 500 -21.55 -17.30 -11.31
CA PRO A 500 -21.27 -17.75 -9.96
C PRO A 500 -22.56 -18.21 -9.26
N GLU A 501 -22.46 -19.31 -8.52
CA GLU A 501 -23.52 -19.73 -7.62
C GLU A 501 -23.42 -18.95 -6.32
N PHE A 502 -24.55 -18.39 -5.89
CA PHE A 502 -24.63 -17.63 -4.65
C PHE A 502 -25.54 -18.36 -3.67
N ALA A 503 -25.04 -18.57 -2.45
CA ALA A 503 -25.84 -19.13 -1.37
C ALA A 503 -27.05 -18.22 -1.08
N SER A 504 -28.24 -18.83 -0.94
CA SER A 504 -29.46 -18.14 -0.52
C SER A 504 -29.68 -18.31 0.98
N GLY A 505 -30.12 -17.24 1.66
CA GLY A 505 -30.27 -17.23 3.11
C GLY A 505 -28.95 -17.08 3.85
N TRP A 506 -28.79 -17.81 4.95
CA TRP A 506 -27.61 -17.77 5.81
C TRP A 506 -26.46 -18.60 5.22
N ARG A 507 -25.34 -17.95 4.90
CA ARG A 507 -24.21 -18.55 4.19
C ARG A 507 -23.38 -19.47 5.05
N LEU A 508 -23.35 -19.25 6.37
CA LEU A 508 -22.67 -20.15 7.31
C LEU A 508 -23.53 -21.35 7.74
N GLY A 509 -24.72 -21.52 7.15
CA GLY A 509 -25.73 -22.48 7.57
C GLY A 509 -26.77 -21.85 8.49
N GLU A 510 -27.70 -22.64 9.03
CA GLU A 510 -28.72 -22.11 9.94
C GLU A 510 -28.08 -21.60 11.25
N PRO A 511 -28.31 -20.34 11.67
CA PRO A 511 -27.78 -19.83 12.93
C PRO A 511 -28.45 -20.48 14.15
N ASP A 512 -27.72 -20.59 15.25
CA ASP A 512 -28.26 -21.07 16.52
C ASP A 512 -29.21 -20.06 17.18
N LEU A 513 -29.00 -18.76 16.91
CA LEU A 513 -29.83 -17.68 17.41
C LEU A 513 -29.88 -16.55 16.38
N VAL A 514 -31.10 -16.13 16.02
CA VAL A 514 -31.33 -14.97 15.15
C VAL A 514 -31.87 -13.81 15.98
N LEU A 515 -31.22 -12.66 15.90
CA LEU A 515 -31.59 -11.43 16.58
C LEU A 515 -32.00 -10.40 15.53
N THR A 516 -33.27 -9.99 15.56
CA THR A 516 -33.85 -9.05 14.58
C THR A 516 -34.14 -7.71 15.23
N ALA A 517 -33.96 -6.62 14.48
CA ALA A 517 -34.40 -5.29 14.91
C ALA A 517 -35.87 -5.34 15.39
N PRO A 518 -36.20 -4.77 16.56
CA PRO A 518 -37.51 -4.94 17.19
C PRO A 518 -38.65 -4.30 16.39
N THR A 519 -38.34 -3.28 15.59
CA THR A 519 -39.27 -2.62 14.67
C THR A 519 -38.51 -2.17 13.42
N THR A 520 -39.26 -1.71 12.43
CA THR A 520 -38.73 -1.12 11.20
C THR A 520 -38.23 0.29 11.46
N VAL A 521 -37.10 0.65 10.86
CA VAL A 521 -36.65 2.04 10.72
C VAL A 521 -36.96 2.53 9.32
N THR A 522 -37.62 3.69 9.25
CA THR A 522 -37.89 4.36 7.98
C THR A 522 -36.72 5.28 7.62
N VAL A 523 -36.14 5.05 6.45
CA VAL A 523 -35.09 5.87 5.85
C VAL A 523 -35.74 6.87 4.89
N PRO A 524 -35.49 8.18 5.04
CA PRO A 524 -36.05 9.18 4.15
C PRO A 524 -35.50 9.05 2.72
N ALA A 525 -36.19 9.66 1.76
CA ALA A 525 -35.75 9.65 0.36
C ALA A 525 -34.46 10.45 0.12
N ASP A 526 -34.27 11.51 0.90
CA ASP A 526 -33.14 12.43 0.86
C ASP A 526 -32.79 12.90 2.28
N GLY A 527 -31.70 13.65 2.40
CA GLY A 527 -31.25 14.24 3.67
C GLY A 527 -29.97 13.62 4.21
N GLU A 528 -29.78 13.76 5.52
CA GLU A 528 -28.63 13.20 6.25
C GLU A 528 -28.81 11.71 6.50
N ASP A 529 -27.69 11.02 6.69
CA ASP A 529 -27.66 9.61 7.00
C ASP A 529 -28.33 9.32 8.36
N VAL A 530 -28.99 8.17 8.46
CA VAL A 530 -29.67 7.76 9.69
C VAL A 530 -28.81 6.77 10.45
N PHE A 531 -28.45 7.12 11.69
CA PHE A 531 -27.74 6.25 12.61
C PHE A 531 -28.69 5.70 13.67
N GLN A 532 -29.16 4.46 13.47
CA GLN A 532 -30.14 3.82 14.33
C GLN A 532 -29.49 2.76 15.22
N HIS A 533 -29.80 2.77 16.51
CA HIS A 533 -29.28 1.79 17.47
C HIS A 533 -30.41 0.95 18.02
N TRP A 534 -30.30 -0.37 17.87
CA TRP A 534 -31.25 -1.32 18.44
C TRP A 534 -30.63 -2.04 19.63
N ILE A 535 -31.39 -2.12 20.72
CA ILE A 535 -31.02 -2.88 21.92
C ILE A 535 -31.84 -4.16 21.94
N ILE A 536 -31.18 -5.30 21.69
CA ILE A 536 -31.82 -6.60 21.49
C ILE A 536 -31.28 -7.57 22.54
N PRO A 537 -32.12 -8.11 23.45
CA PRO A 537 -31.68 -9.10 24.41
C PRO A 537 -31.12 -10.36 23.74
N ILE A 538 -29.94 -10.80 24.16
CA ILE A 538 -29.37 -12.09 23.75
C ILE A 538 -29.90 -13.13 24.74
N ASP A 539 -31.05 -13.72 24.42
CA ASP A 539 -31.78 -14.65 25.30
C ASP A 539 -31.11 -16.05 25.35
N ILE A 540 -29.95 -16.11 26.00
CA ILE A 540 -29.21 -17.34 26.28
C ILE A 540 -29.27 -17.68 27.79
N PRO A 541 -29.51 -18.95 28.17
CA PRO A 541 -29.70 -19.35 29.56
C PRO A 541 -28.39 -19.42 30.38
N GLU A 542 -27.25 -19.49 29.69
CA GLU A 542 -25.91 -19.59 30.26
C GLU A 542 -24.91 -18.95 29.30
N ASP A 543 -23.70 -18.65 29.79
CA ASP A 543 -22.61 -18.09 28.99
C ASP A 543 -22.30 -19.01 27.80
N LYS A 544 -22.21 -18.44 26.59
CA LYS A 544 -21.94 -19.20 25.37
C LYS A 544 -20.72 -18.65 24.63
N MET A 545 -20.02 -19.54 23.94
CA MET A 545 -18.89 -19.20 23.09
C MET A 545 -19.37 -19.05 21.65
N MET A 546 -19.44 -17.81 21.17
CA MET A 546 -19.73 -17.48 19.78
C MET A 546 -18.51 -17.82 18.92
N VAL A 547 -18.72 -18.59 17.86
CA VAL A 547 -17.69 -18.98 16.88
C VAL A 547 -17.90 -18.31 15.52
N GLY A 548 -19.00 -17.60 15.32
CA GLY A 548 -19.26 -16.85 14.11
C GLY A 548 -20.49 -15.96 14.27
N TYR A 549 -20.58 -14.98 13.39
CA TYR A 549 -21.78 -14.17 13.21
C TYR A 549 -22.01 -13.94 11.71
N GLU A 550 -23.25 -13.71 11.36
CA GLU A 550 -23.65 -13.30 10.01
C GLU A 550 -24.69 -12.19 10.14
N PHE A 551 -24.43 -11.04 9.52
CA PHE A 551 -25.39 -9.94 9.48
C PHE A 551 -26.18 -10.02 8.18
N HIS A 552 -27.49 -9.89 8.29
CA HIS A 552 -28.43 -9.96 7.18
C HIS A 552 -29.21 -8.65 7.10
N PRO A 553 -28.84 -7.74 6.18
CA PRO A 553 -29.53 -6.46 6.02
C PRO A 553 -30.98 -6.69 5.60
N GLY A 554 -31.92 -5.98 6.23
CA GLY A 554 -33.34 -6.06 5.85
C GLY A 554 -33.57 -5.42 4.49
N ASN A 555 -32.83 -4.35 4.19
CA ASN A 555 -32.84 -3.64 2.93
C ASN A 555 -31.40 -3.28 2.50
N PRO A 556 -30.75 -4.12 1.67
CA PRO A 556 -29.39 -3.88 1.18
C PRO A 556 -29.18 -2.54 0.48
N ALA A 557 -30.24 -1.90 -0.02
CA ALA A 557 -30.14 -0.64 -0.75
C ALA A 557 -29.87 0.58 0.15
N VAL A 558 -30.15 0.48 1.46
CA VAL A 558 -29.97 1.58 2.42
C VAL A 558 -28.97 1.27 3.51
N VAL A 559 -28.74 0.00 3.86
CA VAL A 559 -27.77 -0.36 4.90
C VAL A 559 -26.34 -0.21 4.39
N HIS A 560 -25.62 0.77 4.93
CA HIS A 560 -24.25 1.08 4.54
C HIS A 560 -23.20 0.37 5.39
N HIS A 561 -23.45 0.25 6.70
CA HIS A 561 -22.71 -0.66 7.57
C HIS A 561 -23.50 -0.95 8.84
N ALA A 562 -23.11 -2.01 9.53
CA ALA A 562 -23.61 -2.35 10.85
C ALA A 562 -22.47 -2.63 11.83
N VAL A 563 -22.58 -2.11 13.05
CA VAL A 563 -21.66 -2.41 14.16
C VAL A 563 -22.43 -3.19 15.22
N LEU A 564 -21.92 -4.36 15.57
CA LEU A 564 -22.52 -5.30 16.50
C LEU A 564 -21.73 -5.28 17.80
N LEU A 565 -22.30 -4.67 18.84
CA LEU A 565 -21.65 -4.54 20.14
C LEU A 565 -22.41 -5.29 21.21
N MET A 566 -21.72 -5.63 22.28
CA MET A 566 -22.30 -6.32 23.42
C MET A 566 -22.41 -5.34 24.59
N ASP A 567 -23.59 -5.22 25.20
CA ASP A 567 -23.81 -4.52 26.46
C ASP A 567 -24.03 -5.55 27.59
N THR A 568 -23.11 -5.56 28.56
CA THR A 568 -23.18 -6.42 29.74
C THR A 568 -23.58 -5.66 31.01
N MET A 569 -23.85 -4.35 30.89
CA MET A 569 -24.12 -3.44 32.02
C MET A 569 -25.57 -2.95 32.02
N GLY A 570 -26.31 -3.17 30.92
CA GLY A 570 -27.68 -2.69 30.74
C GLY A 570 -27.77 -1.19 30.48
N ALA A 571 -26.66 -0.56 30.06
CA ALA A 571 -26.59 0.86 29.72
C ALA A 571 -27.43 1.18 28.48
N GLY A 572 -27.43 0.28 27.50
CA GLY A 572 -28.26 0.36 26.29
C GLY A 572 -29.74 0.37 26.64
N ARG A 573 -30.20 -0.56 27.50
CA ARG A 573 -31.59 -0.58 27.98
C ARG A 573 -31.97 0.68 28.76
N ALA A 574 -31.03 1.30 29.46
CA ALA A 574 -31.29 2.55 30.17
C ALA A 574 -31.46 3.72 29.17
N LYS A 575 -30.60 3.77 28.14
CA LYS A 575 -30.65 4.77 27.07
C LYS A 575 -31.90 4.63 26.21
N ASP A 576 -32.26 3.41 25.85
CA ASP A 576 -33.46 3.04 25.09
C ASP A 576 -34.76 3.53 25.77
N LYS A 577 -34.79 3.59 27.11
CA LYS A 577 -35.94 4.11 27.86
C LYS A 577 -36.07 5.63 27.84
N GLU A 578 -35.07 6.35 27.32
CA GLU A 578 -35.15 7.81 27.14
C GLU A 578 -36.04 8.18 25.94
N THR A 579 -36.26 7.25 25.01
CA THR A 579 -37.14 7.40 23.86
C THR A 579 -38.47 6.64 24.05
N PRO A 580 -39.60 7.13 23.50
CA PRO A 580 -40.88 6.42 23.58
C PRO A 580 -40.94 5.16 22.71
N GLU A 581 -40.25 5.19 21.57
CA GLU A 581 -40.15 4.07 20.62
C GLU A 581 -38.87 3.27 20.91
N PRO A 582 -38.84 1.96 20.59
CA PRO A 582 -37.62 1.16 20.69
C PRO A 582 -36.48 1.77 19.86
N GLY A 583 -35.27 1.61 20.35
CA GLY A 583 -34.05 2.15 19.78
C GLY A 583 -33.86 3.65 20.00
N TYR A 584 -32.67 4.13 19.64
CA TYR A 584 -32.34 5.55 19.67
C TYR A 584 -31.40 5.93 18.52
N THR A 585 -31.33 7.23 18.22
CA THR A 585 -30.45 7.78 17.20
C THR A 585 -29.34 8.62 17.82
N THR A 586 -28.13 8.41 17.33
CA THR A 586 -26.93 9.20 17.68
C THR A 586 -25.97 9.17 16.51
N PHE A 587 -25.55 10.34 16.03
CA PHE A 587 -24.57 10.44 14.96
C PHE A 587 -23.16 10.19 15.52
N GLY A 588 -22.36 9.34 14.86
CA GLY A 588 -21.02 8.95 15.32
C GLY A 588 -21.07 7.84 16.37
N SER A 589 -20.69 8.15 17.63
CA SER A 589 -20.61 7.15 18.70
C SER A 589 -21.98 6.62 19.18
N ILE A 590 -21.94 5.45 19.81
CA ILE A 590 -23.10 4.74 20.37
C ILE A 590 -23.65 5.45 21.63
N GLY A 591 -22.86 6.30 22.29
CA GLY A 591 -23.33 7.08 23.44
C GLY A 591 -23.57 6.28 24.74
N ILE A 592 -23.10 5.04 24.83
CA ILE A 592 -23.12 4.19 26.04
C ILE A 592 -21.81 3.41 26.19
N PRO A 593 -21.42 3.00 27.42
CA PRO A 593 -20.42 1.95 27.59
C PRO A 593 -20.88 0.64 26.95
N VAL A 594 -19.97 -0.02 26.25
CA VAL A 594 -20.17 -1.38 25.72
C VAL A 594 -19.14 -2.34 26.33
N GLY A 595 -19.56 -3.58 26.54
CA GLY A 595 -18.75 -4.67 27.10
C GLY A 595 -17.92 -5.45 26.07
N GLY A 596 -18.08 -5.16 24.77
CA GLY A 596 -17.26 -5.74 23.71
C GLY A 596 -17.80 -5.46 22.30
N VAL A 597 -16.99 -5.74 21.28
CA VAL A 597 -17.37 -5.65 19.85
C VAL A 597 -17.48 -7.07 19.31
N LEU A 598 -18.72 -7.51 19.01
CA LEU A 598 -18.98 -8.83 18.43
C LEU A 598 -18.53 -8.89 16.97
N GLY A 599 -18.76 -7.79 16.24
CA GLY A 599 -18.43 -7.73 14.82
C GLY A 599 -18.81 -6.41 14.16
N VAL A 600 -18.33 -6.24 12.94
CA VAL A 600 -18.73 -5.16 12.01
C VAL A 600 -19.15 -5.83 10.70
N TRP A 601 -20.11 -5.24 10.00
CA TRP A 601 -20.50 -5.64 8.66
C TRP A 601 -20.49 -4.44 7.72
N THR A 602 -19.94 -4.66 6.52
CA THR A 602 -19.99 -3.73 5.40
C THR A 602 -20.40 -4.47 4.11
N PRO A 603 -20.95 -3.77 3.12
CA PRO A 603 -21.27 -4.29 1.80
C PRO A 603 -20.17 -5.18 1.18
N GLY A 604 -20.60 -6.36 0.73
CA GLY A 604 -19.74 -7.38 0.11
C GLY A 604 -18.83 -8.16 1.07
N MET A 605 -18.88 -7.90 2.37
CA MET A 605 -18.16 -8.71 3.35
C MET A 605 -18.80 -10.11 3.41
N THR A 606 -18.01 -11.15 3.18
CA THR A 606 -18.48 -12.54 3.30
C THR A 606 -18.37 -13.00 4.76
N PRO A 607 -19.44 -13.60 5.34
CA PRO A 607 -19.41 -14.11 6.70
C PRO A 607 -18.45 -15.29 6.82
N ARG A 608 -17.89 -15.48 8.01
CA ARG A 608 -16.91 -16.54 8.31
C ARG A 608 -16.97 -16.92 9.78
N PHE A 609 -16.60 -18.17 10.08
CA PHE A 609 -16.28 -18.57 11.45
C PHE A 609 -14.96 -17.93 11.89
N LEU A 610 -14.82 -17.72 13.19
CA LEU A 610 -13.57 -17.37 13.85
C LEU A 610 -12.53 -18.48 13.63
N PRO A 611 -11.23 -18.20 13.78
CA PRO A 611 -10.17 -19.20 13.64
C PRO A 611 -10.46 -20.47 14.47
N GLU A 612 -10.01 -21.63 13.99
CA GLU A 612 -10.23 -22.91 14.67
C GLU A 612 -9.84 -22.85 16.16
N GLU A 613 -10.66 -23.51 16.99
CA GLU A 613 -10.48 -23.57 18.44
C GLU A 613 -10.53 -22.22 19.17
N THR A 614 -11.03 -21.16 18.54
CA THR A 614 -11.27 -19.86 19.16
C THR A 614 -12.76 -19.56 19.32
N GLY A 615 -13.10 -18.73 20.30
CA GLY A 615 -14.45 -18.17 20.40
C GLY A 615 -14.50 -16.88 21.19
N PHE A 616 -15.58 -16.14 20.99
CA PHE A 616 -15.90 -14.91 21.72
C PHE A 616 -16.98 -15.24 22.77
N GLU A 617 -16.70 -14.96 24.04
CA GLU A 617 -17.61 -15.28 25.13
C GLU A 617 -18.75 -14.25 25.21
N ILE A 618 -19.98 -14.74 25.15
CA ILE A 618 -21.20 -13.96 25.35
C ILE A 618 -21.80 -14.37 26.70
N PRO A 619 -21.78 -13.49 27.72
CA PRO A 619 -22.38 -13.78 29.01
C PRO A 619 -23.90 -13.87 28.95
N ALA A 620 -24.48 -14.71 29.80
CA ALA A 620 -25.92 -14.76 29.99
C ALA A 620 -26.48 -13.41 30.44
N GLY A 621 -27.58 -12.99 29.80
CA GLY A 621 -28.25 -11.72 30.10
C GLY A 621 -27.63 -10.48 29.44
N ALA A 622 -26.62 -10.65 28.57
CA ALA A 622 -26.11 -9.56 27.74
C ALA A 622 -27.14 -9.11 26.68
N ASP A 623 -27.03 -7.86 26.25
CA ASP A 623 -27.78 -7.29 25.13
C ASP A 623 -26.86 -7.08 23.91
N LEU A 624 -27.39 -7.31 22.72
CA LEU A 624 -26.82 -6.84 21.47
C LEU A 624 -27.20 -5.37 21.28
N VAL A 625 -26.20 -4.54 21.05
CA VAL A 625 -26.35 -3.18 20.53
C VAL A 625 -26.01 -3.23 19.05
N MET A 626 -27.04 -3.16 18.21
CA MET A 626 -26.90 -3.14 16.75
C MET A 626 -27.02 -1.71 16.26
N GLN A 627 -25.88 -1.09 15.94
CA GLN A 627 -25.82 0.21 15.30
C GLN A 627 -25.90 0.03 13.79
N LEU A 628 -26.87 0.66 13.14
CA LEU A 628 -27.04 0.70 11.69
C LEU A 628 -26.73 2.11 11.20
N HIS A 629 -25.87 2.20 10.20
CA HIS A 629 -25.69 3.40 9.40
C HIS A 629 -26.44 3.22 8.08
N LEU A 630 -27.46 4.07 7.85
CA LEU A 630 -28.40 3.97 6.75
C LEU A 630 -28.32 5.21 5.85
N HIS A 631 -28.16 5.00 4.54
CA HIS A 631 -28.09 6.08 3.54
C HIS A 631 -29.42 6.24 2.79
N PRO A 632 -29.87 7.49 2.54
CA PRO A 632 -30.99 7.74 1.63
C PRO A 632 -30.74 7.21 0.22
N SER A 633 -31.72 6.53 -0.36
CA SER A 633 -31.61 5.90 -1.70
C SER A 633 -32.26 6.71 -2.84
N GLY A 634 -32.82 7.89 -2.53
CA GLY A 634 -33.62 8.68 -3.48
C GLY A 634 -35.14 8.40 -3.42
N LYS A 635 -35.58 7.46 -2.60
CA LYS A 635 -36.99 7.22 -2.25
C LYS A 635 -37.08 6.76 -0.79
N GLN A 636 -38.24 6.96 -0.17
CA GLN A 636 -38.44 6.47 1.20
C GLN A 636 -38.37 4.94 1.19
N GLU A 637 -37.57 4.41 2.10
CA GLU A 637 -37.30 2.98 2.26
C GLU A 637 -37.50 2.60 3.72
N ASP A 638 -37.70 1.31 3.95
CA ASP A 638 -37.82 0.72 5.27
C ASP A 638 -36.73 -0.36 5.43
N ASP A 639 -36.11 -0.44 6.60
CA ASP A 639 -35.16 -1.49 6.97
C ASP A 639 -35.59 -2.20 8.26
N GLN A 640 -35.38 -3.52 8.28
CA GLN A 640 -35.44 -4.34 9.49
C GLN A 640 -34.35 -5.40 9.44
N SER A 641 -33.13 -4.98 9.72
CA SER A 641 -31.96 -5.87 9.71
C SER A 641 -31.94 -6.90 10.85
N SER A 642 -31.18 -7.98 10.64
CA SER A 642 -31.02 -9.09 11.59
C SER A 642 -29.58 -9.60 11.64
N VAL A 643 -29.22 -10.30 12.72
CA VAL A 643 -27.93 -10.99 12.86
C VAL A 643 -28.16 -12.43 13.34
N GLY A 644 -27.49 -13.36 12.68
CA GLY A 644 -27.37 -14.76 13.10
C GLY A 644 -26.10 -14.96 13.91
N LEU A 645 -26.22 -15.61 15.08
CA LEU A 645 -25.11 -16.00 15.93
C LEU A 645 -24.93 -17.52 15.89
N TYR A 646 -23.67 -17.95 15.82
CA TYR A 646 -23.29 -19.37 15.79
C TYR A 646 -22.45 -19.68 17.03
N PHE A 647 -22.82 -20.72 17.76
CA PHE A 647 -22.19 -21.11 19.02
C PHE A 647 -21.39 -22.41 18.86
N ALA A 648 -20.34 -22.55 19.66
CA ALA A 648 -19.52 -23.76 19.65
C ALA A 648 -20.27 -24.95 20.25
N ASP A 649 -20.26 -26.11 19.57
CA ASP A 649 -20.73 -27.39 20.14
C ASP A 649 -19.91 -27.83 21.36
N LYS A 650 -18.62 -27.49 21.37
CA LYS A 650 -17.66 -27.77 22.44
C LYS A 650 -16.92 -26.48 22.79
N PRO A 651 -16.59 -26.23 24.07
CA PRO A 651 -15.83 -25.05 24.46
C PRO A 651 -14.53 -24.94 23.65
N PRO A 652 -14.27 -23.81 22.96
CA PRO A 652 -13.02 -23.56 22.25
C PRO A 652 -11.86 -23.53 23.25
N GLN A 653 -10.66 -23.89 22.78
CA GLN A 653 -9.46 -23.93 23.63
C GLN A 653 -8.95 -22.53 23.96
N LYS A 654 -9.27 -21.52 23.12
CA LYS A 654 -8.80 -20.14 23.24
C LYS A 654 -9.95 -19.15 23.19
N LYS A 655 -9.85 -18.08 23.97
CA LYS A 655 -10.83 -16.98 23.98
C LYS A 655 -10.28 -15.77 23.24
N ILE A 656 -11.14 -15.12 22.45
CA ILE A 656 -10.90 -13.75 21.97
C ILE A 656 -11.12 -12.81 23.16
N ALA A 657 -10.21 -11.85 23.36
CA ALA A 657 -10.37 -10.82 24.38
C ALA A 657 -11.67 -10.02 24.13
N ARG A 658 -12.44 -9.77 25.20
CA ARG A 658 -13.73 -9.07 25.08
C ARG A 658 -13.56 -7.63 24.61
N ALA A 659 -12.52 -6.96 25.11
CA ALA A 659 -12.14 -5.62 24.69
C ALA A 659 -11.03 -5.68 23.62
N PRO A 660 -11.14 -4.89 22.53
CA PRO A 660 -10.09 -4.83 21.53
C PRO A 660 -8.82 -4.20 22.11
N LEU A 661 -7.67 -4.66 21.62
CA LEU A 661 -6.41 -3.97 21.80
C LEU A 661 -6.41 -2.71 20.92
N VAL A 662 -6.31 -1.53 21.54
CA VAL A 662 -6.36 -0.26 20.82
C VAL A 662 -4.97 0.37 20.68
N THR A 663 -4.54 0.58 19.44
CA THR A 663 -3.36 1.42 19.13
C THR A 663 -3.84 2.72 18.51
N GLY A 664 -3.64 3.84 19.21
CA GLY A 664 -4.18 5.13 18.79
C GLY A 664 -3.97 6.24 19.80
N THR A 665 -4.53 7.41 19.54
CA THR A 665 -4.41 8.56 20.44
C THR A 665 -5.69 9.40 20.52
N ILE A 666 -5.91 10.00 21.70
CA ILE A 666 -6.89 11.07 21.92
C ILE A 666 -6.28 12.46 21.82
N VAL A 667 -4.97 12.57 21.61
CA VAL A 667 -4.24 13.84 21.46
C VAL A 667 -4.40 14.29 20.00
N ILE A 668 -5.59 14.79 19.67
CA ILE A 668 -5.92 15.29 18.33
C ILE A 668 -6.30 16.76 18.43
N ASP A 669 -5.55 17.60 17.72
CA ASP A 669 -5.73 19.05 17.66
C ASP A 669 -5.23 19.55 16.29
N ILE A 670 -6.10 19.47 15.28
CA ILE A 670 -5.78 19.71 13.86
C ILE A 670 -6.17 21.15 13.52
N PRO A 671 -5.20 22.03 13.17
CA PRO A 671 -5.48 23.40 12.76
C PRO A 671 -6.32 23.48 11.47
N PRO A 672 -7.11 24.54 11.28
CA PRO A 672 -7.82 24.78 10.02
C PRO A 672 -6.85 25.05 8.87
N GLY A 673 -7.12 24.51 7.69
CA GLY A 673 -6.36 24.76 6.46
C GLY A 673 -5.18 23.82 6.22
N GLU A 674 -4.85 22.93 7.16
CA GLU A 674 -3.78 21.93 7.01
C GLU A 674 -4.20 20.84 6.02
N ASP A 675 -3.51 20.71 4.89
CA ASP A 675 -3.83 19.71 3.85
C ASP A 675 -3.24 18.32 4.13
N ARG A 676 -2.28 18.23 5.06
CA ARG A 676 -1.63 16.98 5.44
C ARG A 676 -1.05 17.00 6.87
N TYR A 677 -1.95 16.96 7.86
CA TYR A 677 -1.58 16.89 9.27
C TYR A 677 -1.26 15.45 9.70
N LYS A 678 -0.11 15.22 10.35
CA LYS A 678 0.35 13.88 10.76
C LYS A 678 0.12 13.62 12.25
N ILE A 679 -0.44 12.46 12.58
CA ILE A 679 -0.56 11.95 13.95
C ILE A 679 0.15 10.61 14.06
N THR A 680 0.86 10.41 15.17
CA THR A 680 1.53 9.14 15.47
C THR A 680 1.24 8.70 16.90
N SER A 681 1.08 7.39 17.11
CA SER A 681 0.94 6.81 18.44
C SER A 681 1.55 5.42 18.47
N SER A 682 1.92 4.95 19.67
CA SER A 682 2.47 3.62 19.86
C SER A 682 2.07 3.00 21.20
N ILE A 683 2.03 1.67 21.29
CA ILE A 683 1.82 0.94 22.55
C ILE A 683 2.77 -0.26 22.63
N ASP A 684 3.40 -0.43 23.79
CA ASP A 684 4.18 -1.64 24.08
C ASP A 684 3.27 -2.72 24.64
N ILE A 685 3.38 -3.94 24.10
CA ILE A 685 2.55 -5.07 24.48
C ILE A 685 3.20 -5.81 25.65
N PRO A 686 2.50 -5.95 26.81
CA PRO A 686 3.09 -6.48 28.04
C PRO A 686 3.12 -8.02 28.11
N THR A 687 2.49 -8.70 27.15
CA THR A 687 2.29 -10.16 27.11
C THR A 687 2.36 -10.65 25.67
N ASP A 688 2.52 -11.96 25.47
CA ASP A 688 2.34 -12.57 24.17
C ASP A 688 0.85 -12.45 23.77
N ILE A 689 0.60 -12.04 22.52
CA ILE A 689 -0.75 -11.92 21.94
C ILE A 689 -0.77 -12.54 20.55
N THR A 690 -1.96 -12.88 20.08
CA THR A 690 -2.18 -13.22 18.66
C THR A 690 -3.24 -12.29 18.09
N LEU A 691 -2.91 -11.51 17.06
CA LEU A 691 -3.85 -10.65 16.34
C LEU A 691 -4.72 -11.49 15.41
N VAL A 692 -6.04 -11.33 15.49
CA VAL A 692 -7.03 -12.07 14.68
C VAL A 692 -7.63 -11.17 13.60
N SER A 693 -8.05 -9.97 13.96
CA SER A 693 -8.53 -8.97 13.02
C SER A 693 -8.11 -7.57 13.42
N LEU A 694 -8.27 -6.64 12.49
CA LEU A 694 -7.99 -5.22 12.67
C LEU A 694 -9.12 -4.40 12.03
N LEU A 695 -9.74 -3.55 12.84
CA LEU A 695 -10.63 -2.48 12.40
C LEU A 695 -9.88 -1.14 12.51
N PRO A 696 -9.40 -0.56 11.40
CA PRO A 696 -8.87 0.79 11.39
C PRO A 696 -10.02 1.81 11.46
N HIS A 697 -9.81 2.94 12.13
CA HIS A 697 -10.86 3.95 12.34
C HIS A 697 -10.32 5.39 12.40
N MET A 698 -10.88 6.25 11.56
CA MET A 698 -10.75 7.73 11.52
C MET A 698 -12.07 8.31 10.99
N HIS A 699 -12.29 9.61 11.16
CA HIS A 699 -13.50 10.27 10.67
C HIS A 699 -13.30 10.91 9.28
N LEU A 700 -14.08 11.95 8.99
CA LEU A 700 -14.29 12.53 7.65
C LEU A 700 -13.02 13.09 7.02
N ILE A 701 -12.09 13.65 7.80
CA ILE A 701 -10.90 14.32 7.28
C ILE A 701 -9.65 13.41 7.30
N GLY A 702 -9.78 12.15 7.71
CA GLY A 702 -8.71 11.15 7.55
C GLY A 702 -8.31 10.92 6.10
N ARG A 703 -7.01 10.68 5.85
CA ARG A 703 -6.44 10.46 4.50
C ARG A 703 -5.62 9.19 4.36
N GLU A 704 -4.86 8.82 5.37
CA GLU A 704 -3.96 7.67 5.31
C GLU A 704 -3.75 7.11 6.71
N MET A 705 -3.61 5.78 6.83
CA MET A 705 -3.29 5.10 8.07
C MET A 705 -2.34 3.94 7.82
N LYS A 706 -1.25 3.85 8.61
CA LYS A 706 -0.29 2.75 8.56
C LYS A 706 -0.07 2.18 9.96
N LEU A 707 -0.10 0.86 10.07
CA LEU A 707 0.17 0.12 11.31
C LEU A 707 1.32 -0.86 11.13
N THR A 708 2.22 -0.89 12.11
CA THR A 708 3.39 -1.78 12.15
C THR A 708 3.62 -2.33 13.55
N ALA A 709 4.26 -3.49 13.64
CA ALA A 709 4.73 -4.08 14.89
C ALA A 709 6.26 -4.16 14.88
N THR A 710 6.92 -3.48 15.80
CA THR A 710 8.36 -3.61 16.04
C THR A 710 8.58 -4.69 17.11
N LEU A 711 9.14 -5.84 16.72
CA LEU A 711 9.40 -6.98 17.59
C LEU A 711 10.57 -6.70 18.56
N PRO A 712 10.72 -7.48 19.65
CA PRO A 712 11.80 -7.30 20.63
C PRO A 712 13.22 -7.43 20.05
N ASP A 713 13.39 -8.11 18.91
CA ASP A 713 14.66 -8.23 18.19
C ASP A 713 14.95 -7.05 17.26
N GLY A 714 14.04 -6.06 17.18
CA GLY A 714 14.13 -4.88 16.33
C GLY A 714 13.58 -5.07 14.92
N SER A 715 13.14 -6.27 14.54
CA SER A 715 12.48 -6.48 13.25
C SER A 715 11.10 -5.81 13.21
N VAL A 716 10.68 -5.35 12.03
CA VAL A 716 9.41 -4.65 11.84
C VAL A 716 8.48 -5.48 10.95
N GLU A 717 7.35 -5.88 11.51
CA GLU A 717 6.29 -6.58 10.81
C GLU A 717 5.20 -5.58 10.35
N PRO A 718 4.91 -5.49 9.04
CA PRO A 718 3.85 -4.61 8.55
C PRO A 718 2.48 -5.23 8.82
N LEU A 719 1.63 -4.52 9.56
CA LEU A 719 0.31 -5.02 9.96
C LEU A 719 -0.81 -4.56 9.03
N MET A 720 -0.77 -3.30 8.58
CA MET A 720 -1.75 -2.71 7.66
C MET A 720 -1.23 -1.40 7.06
N TRP A 721 -1.65 -1.08 5.85
CA TRP A 721 -1.53 0.27 5.30
C TRP A 721 -2.74 0.59 4.41
N ILE A 722 -3.40 1.71 4.69
CA ILE A 722 -4.44 2.30 3.87
C ILE A 722 -3.91 3.65 3.39
N ARG A 723 -3.60 3.78 2.09
CA ARG A 723 -3.08 5.02 1.49
C ARG A 723 -4.15 6.02 1.11
N ASP A 724 -5.33 5.53 0.79
CA ASP A 724 -6.49 6.32 0.36
C ASP A 724 -7.66 6.03 1.29
N TRP A 725 -7.60 6.60 2.49
CA TRP A 725 -8.66 6.48 3.49
C TRP A 725 -9.95 7.09 2.93
N ASN A 726 -11.05 6.38 3.14
CA ASN A 726 -12.37 6.88 2.85
C ASN A 726 -13.29 6.55 4.03
N PHE A 727 -13.84 7.58 4.67
CA PHE A 727 -14.71 7.43 5.84
C PHE A 727 -15.91 6.51 5.59
N TYR A 728 -16.40 6.46 4.36
CA TYR A 728 -17.52 5.61 3.98
C TYR A 728 -17.12 4.14 3.76
N TRP A 729 -15.83 3.82 3.68
CA TRP A 729 -15.33 2.46 3.44
C TRP A 729 -14.40 1.97 4.57
N GLN A 730 -15.00 1.71 5.73
CA GLN A 730 -14.30 1.21 6.92
C GLN A 730 -14.63 -0.26 7.16
N ASP A 731 -13.79 -1.15 6.61
CA ASP A 731 -13.95 -2.60 6.71
C ASP A 731 -13.20 -3.19 7.92
N ASN A 732 -13.64 -4.36 8.40
CA ASN A 732 -12.90 -5.16 9.39
C ASN A 732 -12.02 -6.18 8.67
N TYR A 733 -10.71 -6.03 8.82
CA TYR A 733 -9.74 -6.86 8.12
C TYR A 733 -9.32 -8.05 8.98
N VAL A 734 -9.84 -9.23 8.66
CA VAL A 734 -9.49 -10.48 9.34
C VAL A 734 -8.18 -11.01 8.75
N TYR A 735 -7.19 -11.27 9.61
CA TYR A 735 -5.94 -11.87 9.16
C TYR A 735 -6.17 -13.32 8.73
N ARG A 736 -5.63 -13.71 7.57
CA ARG A 736 -5.56 -15.13 7.16
C ARG A 736 -4.81 -15.93 8.21
N ASP A 737 -3.58 -15.51 8.47
CA ASP A 737 -2.72 -16.13 9.45
C ASP A 737 -2.75 -15.21 10.66
N PRO A 738 -3.35 -15.62 11.79
CA PRO A 738 -3.32 -14.82 13.01
C PRO A 738 -1.87 -14.46 13.37
N VAL A 739 -1.60 -13.17 13.57
CA VAL A 739 -0.23 -12.65 13.73
C VAL A 739 0.20 -12.80 15.18
N LYS A 740 1.20 -13.64 15.44
CA LYS A 740 1.72 -13.89 16.79
C LYS A 740 2.75 -12.82 17.15
N LEU A 741 2.46 -12.03 18.18
CA LEU A 741 3.35 -10.99 18.66
C LEU A 741 3.85 -11.32 20.07
N PRO A 742 5.17 -11.46 20.28
CA PRO A 742 5.72 -11.72 21.60
C PRO A 742 5.62 -10.47 22.49
N LYS A 743 5.65 -10.70 23.79
CA LYS A 743 5.82 -9.67 24.82
C LYS A 743 7.01 -8.76 24.49
N GLY A 744 6.82 -7.45 24.68
CA GLY A 744 7.82 -6.43 24.37
C GLY A 744 7.75 -5.91 22.93
N THR A 745 6.83 -6.45 22.11
CA THR A 745 6.50 -5.85 20.81
C THR A 745 5.92 -4.46 21.00
N ARG A 746 6.31 -3.52 20.16
CA ARG A 746 5.73 -2.18 20.07
C ARG A 746 4.83 -2.10 18.84
N LEU A 747 3.55 -1.79 19.03
CA LEU A 747 2.63 -1.46 17.95
C LEU A 747 2.69 0.04 17.68
N ASP A 748 2.85 0.42 16.42
CA ASP A 748 2.89 1.82 15.98
C ASP A 748 1.75 2.08 14.99
N ILE A 749 1.13 3.25 15.09
CA ILE A 749 0.16 3.80 14.14
C ILE A 749 0.63 5.17 13.66
N VAL A 750 0.55 5.38 12.35
CA VAL A 750 0.81 6.67 11.69
C VAL A 750 -0.40 7.01 10.83
N SER A 751 -1.02 8.15 11.11
CA SER A 751 -2.20 8.65 10.40
C SER A 751 -1.96 10.04 9.81
N TYR A 752 -2.60 10.33 8.69
CA TYR A 752 -2.63 11.65 8.08
C TYR A 752 -4.06 12.14 7.90
N TYR A 753 -4.27 13.45 8.04
CA TYR A 753 -5.54 14.15 7.94
C TYR A 753 -5.44 15.36 7.01
N ASP A 754 -6.55 15.75 6.39
CA ASP A 754 -6.66 16.89 5.48
C ASP A 754 -7.83 17.78 5.91
N ASN A 755 -7.50 18.80 6.70
CA ASN A 755 -8.41 19.85 7.14
C ASN A 755 -8.34 21.10 6.25
N SER A 756 -8.01 20.93 4.96
CA SER A 756 -8.00 22.02 3.99
C SER A 756 -9.40 22.32 3.43
N ALA A 757 -9.54 23.46 2.76
CA ALA A 757 -10.77 23.82 2.06
C ALA A 757 -11.01 23.02 0.77
N GLU A 758 -9.96 22.37 0.25
CA GLU A 758 -10.01 21.56 -0.96
C GLU A 758 -10.45 20.12 -0.67
N ASN A 759 -10.46 19.70 0.61
CA ASN A 759 -10.99 18.39 0.98
C ASN A 759 -12.53 18.39 0.84
N PRO A 760 -13.11 17.61 -0.09
CA PRO A 760 -14.56 17.53 -0.26
C PRO A 760 -15.28 16.91 0.95
N PHE A 761 -14.55 16.19 1.82
CA PHE A 761 -15.08 15.62 3.05
C PHE A 761 -14.95 16.54 4.26
N ASN A 762 -14.36 17.75 4.11
CA ASN A 762 -14.31 18.69 5.22
C ASN A 762 -15.73 19.14 5.57
N PRO A 763 -16.22 18.87 6.81
CA PRO A 763 -17.58 19.24 7.20
C PRO A 763 -17.77 20.76 7.38
N SER A 764 -16.69 21.55 7.30
CA SER A 764 -16.69 22.99 7.55
C SER A 764 -16.18 23.79 6.34
N ALA A 765 -16.95 24.80 5.94
CA ALA A 765 -16.55 25.79 4.94
C ALA A 765 -16.81 27.22 5.47
N PRO A 766 -15.76 28.00 5.82
CA PRO A 766 -14.32 27.67 5.74
C PRO A 766 -13.90 26.61 6.77
N PRO A 767 -12.73 25.94 6.58
CA PRO A 767 -12.20 24.97 7.52
C PRO A 767 -12.10 25.51 8.94
N GLN A 768 -12.40 24.66 9.92
CA GLN A 768 -12.34 24.97 11.35
C GLN A 768 -11.35 24.04 12.04
N ARG A 769 -10.88 24.41 13.24
CA ARG A 769 -10.04 23.54 14.06
C ARG A 769 -10.81 22.27 14.41
N VAL A 770 -10.19 21.10 14.24
CA VAL A 770 -10.79 19.79 14.53
C VAL A 770 -10.06 19.15 15.71
N LEU A 771 -10.82 18.68 16.70
CA LEU A 771 -10.29 18.06 17.93
C LEU A 771 -10.61 16.57 17.96
N PHE A 772 -10.06 15.86 18.94
CA PHE A 772 -10.56 14.54 19.29
C PHE A 772 -12.01 14.62 19.76
N GLY A 773 -12.87 13.77 19.21
CA GLY A 773 -14.27 13.69 19.63
C GLY A 773 -15.02 12.50 19.05
N ASN A 774 -16.23 12.29 19.56
CA ASN A 774 -17.07 11.16 19.21
C ASN A 774 -17.97 11.40 17.99
N GLY A 775 -18.11 12.65 17.55
CA GLY A 775 -18.87 12.99 16.35
C GLY A 775 -18.02 12.84 15.10
N SER A 776 -18.62 12.49 13.96
CA SER A 776 -17.88 12.35 12.69
C SER A 776 -17.30 13.67 12.16
N THR A 777 -17.72 14.81 12.72
CA THR A 777 -17.14 16.14 12.45
C THR A 777 -15.94 16.46 13.34
N ASP A 778 -15.76 15.73 14.44
CA ASP A 778 -14.52 15.64 15.19
C ASP A 778 -13.63 14.57 14.54
N GLU A 779 -12.46 14.26 15.13
CA GLU A 779 -11.59 13.19 14.61
C GLU A 779 -11.22 12.11 15.61
N MET A 780 -10.84 10.95 15.06
CA MET A 780 -10.31 9.80 15.78
C MET A 780 -9.07 9.22 15.09
N CYS A 781 -8.23 8.53 15.86
CA CYS A 781 -7.04 7.84 15.38
C CYS A 781 -6.92 6.50 16.09
N PHE A 782 -7.56 5.44 15.57
CA PHE A 782 -7.54 4.13 16.20
C PHE A 782 -7.30 2.98 15.22
N GLY A 783 -6.44 2.04 15.61
CA GLY A 783 -6.46 0.66 15.13
C GLY A 783 -6.95 -0.25 16.25
N LEU A 784 -8.11 -0.87 16.05
CA LEU A 784 -8.75 -1.76 17.01
C LEU A 784 -8.48 -3.21 16.61
N PHE A 785 -7.70 -3.92 17.41
CA PHE A 785 -7.33 -5.31 17.15
C PHE A 785 -8.18 -6.27 17.98
N GLN A 786 -8.81 -7.25 17.33
CA GLN A 786 -9.26 -8.45 18.03
C GLN A 786 -8.05 -9.34 18.29
N VAL A 787 -7.86 -9.75 19.55
CA VAL A 787 -6.68 -10.50 19.97
C VAL A 787 -7.05 -11.72 20.79
N ILE A 788 -6.23 -12.76 20.66
CA ILE A 788 -6.19 -13.91 21.58
C ILE A 788 -5.09 -13.63 22.59
N VAL A 789 -5.41 -13.80 23.86
CA VAL A 789 -4.50 -13.66 25.00
C VAL A 789 -4.90 -14.69 26.06
N GLU A 790 -3.93 -15.18 26.83
CA GLU A 790 -4.23 -16.05 27.97
C GLU A 790 -5.06 -15.30 29.02
N GLU A 791 -6.04 -15.96 29.63
CA GLU A 791 -7.05 -15.34 30.51
C GLU A 791 -6.43 -14.64 31.73
N ASP A 792 -5.32 -15.16 32.26
CA ASP A 792 -4.58 -14.55 33.37
C ASP A 792 -3.72 -13.33 32.95
N GLN A 793 -3.47 -13.16 31.64
CA GLN A 793 -2.69 -12.06 31.07
C GLN A 793 -3.57 -10.94 30.47
N GLU A 794 -4.87 -11.15 30.27
CA GLU A 794 -5.79 -10.12 29.75
C GLU A 794 -5.79 -8.87 30.64
N ILE A 795 -5.76 -9.04 31.96
CA ILE A 795 -5.69 -7.93 32.92
C ILE A 795 -4.41 -7.10 32.72
N ALA A 796 -3.29 -7.72 32.39
CA ALA A 796 -2.03 -7.00 32.14
C ALA A 796 -2.12 -6.16 30.87
N LEU A 797 -2.73 -6.70 29.80
CA LEU A 797 -2.99 -5.98 28.55
C LEU A 797 -3.93 -4.78 28.78
N GLN A 798 -5.05 -5.01 29.50
CA GLN A 798 -5.99 -3.94 29.84
C GLN A 798 -5.34 -2.84 30.68
N ARG A 799 -4.50 -3.18 31.66
CA ARG A 799 -3.75 -2.20 32.46
C ARG A 799 -2.80 -1.36 31.62
N ALA A 800 -2.10 -1.97 30.65
CA ALA A 800 -1.21 -1.23 29.74
C ALA A 800 -2.00 -0.24 28.87
N LEU A 801 -3.16 -0.65 28.34
CA LEU A 801 -4.07 0.22 27.59
C LEU A 801 -4.56 1.41 28.42
N ILE A 802 -5.06 1.13 29.62
CA ILE A 802 -5.55 2.15 30.57
C ILE A 802 -4.43 3.11 30.96
N GLY A 803 -3.22 2.60 31.24
CA GLY A 803 -2.06 3.41 31.58
C GLY A 803 -1.63 4.34 30.44
N LYS A 804 -1.55 3.81 29.21
CA LYS A 804 -1.27 4.61 28.01
C LYS A 804 -2.32 5.69 27.84
N PHE A 805 -3.60 5.35 27.97
CA PHE A 805 -4.69 6.30 27.83
C PHE A 805 -4.60 7.44 28.84
N PHE A 806 -4.38 7.10 30.12
CA PHE A 806 -4.25 8.11 31.18
C PHE A 806 -3.05 9.04 31.01
N SER A 807 -1.94 8.53 30.45
CA SER A 807 -0.78 9.37 30.16
C SER A 807 -1.09 10.49 29.15
N GLN A 808 -2.05 10.26 28.25
CA GLN A 808 -2.40 11.21 27.18
C GLN A 808 -3.21 12.41 27.67
N PHE A 809 -4.05 12.27 28.70
CA PHE A 809 -4.79 13.40 29.27
C PHE A 809 -3.89 14.51 29.80
N ASN A 810 -2.66 14.16 30.16
CA ASN A 810 -1.65 15.08 30.67
C ASN A 810 -0.63 15.50 29.61
N SER A 811 -0.80 15.11 28.35
CA SER A 811 0.13 15.44 27.26
C SER A 811 0.33 16.96 27.16
N PRO A 812 1.58 17.45 27.00
CA PRO A 812 1.86 18.85 26.73
C PRO A 812 1.39 19.29 25.33
N ASP A 813 1.15 18.34 24.42
CA ASP A 813 0.73 18.59 23.05
C ASP A 813 -0.77 18.95 22.96
N ILE A 814 -1.54 18.73 24.03
CA ILE A 814 -2.93 19.20 24.10
C ILE A 814 -2.94 20.67 24.54
N ALA A 815 -3.43 21.54 23.65
CA ALA A 815 -3.64 22.94 23.95
C ALA A 815 -4.54 23.12 25.21
N PRO A 816 -4.25 24.07 26.10
CA PRO A 816 -4.97 24.22 27.37
C PRO A 816 -6.50 24.40 27.22
N ASP A 817 -6.93 25.03 26.13
CA ASP A 817 -8.34 25.27 25.81
C ASP A 817 -9.06 24.04 25.22
N ALA A 818 -8.34 23.16 24.52
CA ALA A 818 -8.88 21.90 24.00
C ALA A 818 -8.98 20.79 25.05
N ARG A 819 -8.16 20.85 26.10
CA ARG A 819 -8.03 19.78 27.11
C ARG A 819 -9.35 19.35 27.74
N SER A 820 -10.17 20.31 28.17
CA SER A 820 -11.44 20.00 28.83
C SER A 820 -12.39 19.23 27.92
N HIS A 821 -12.44 19.62 26.63
CA HIS A 821 -13.27 18.96 25.63
C HIS A 821 -12.77 17.54 25.34
N ILE A 822 -11.47 17.38 25.05
CA ILE A 822 -10.87 16.07 24.79
C ILE A 822 -11.10 15.11 25.96
N VAL A 823 -10.92 15.58 27.20
CA VAL A 823 -11.15 14.76 28.42
C VAL A 823 -12.62 14.34 28.53
N GLU A 824 -13.55 15.24 28.21
CA GLU A 824 -14.98 14.94 28.25
C GLU A 824 -15.37 13.90 27.19
N GLU A 825 -14.96 14.10 25.93
CA GLU A 825 -15.24 13.19 24.82
C GLU A 825 -14.61 11.81 25.04
N ALA A 826 -13.37 11.79 25.54
CA ALA A 826 -12.68 10.57 25.92
C ALA A 826 -13.43 9.84 27.06
N GLY A 827 -13.95 10.58 28.05
CA GLY A 827 -14.76 10.00 29.12
C GLY A 827 -16.03 9.31 28.63
N LYS A 828 -16.67 9.84 27.58
CA LYS A 828 -17.86 9.25 26.94
C LYS A 828 -17.54 7.92 26.25
N LEU A 829 -16.40 7.81 25.56
CA LEU A 829 -15.99 6.60 24.83
C LEU A 829 -15.75 5.40 25.76
N PHE A 830 -15.29 5.64 26.99
CA PHE A 830 -14.98 4.58 27.98
C PHE A 830 -16.01 4.46 29.11
N GLY A 831 -17.16 5.15 29.01
CA GLY A 831 -18.30 4.98 29.92
C GLY A 831 -18.07 5.35 31.38
N GLY A 832 -17.14 6.27 31.66
CA GLY A 832 -16.82 6.67 33.03
C GLY A 832 -17.62 7.88 33.49
N ASN A 833 -18.29 7.77 34.65
CA ASN A 833 -18.58 8.96 35.45
C ASN A 833 -17.24 9.59 35.84
N GLN A 834 -17.01 10.87 35.52
CA GLN A 834 -15.77 11.62 35.78
C GLN A 834 -15.17 11.32 37.17
N ALA A 835 -16.01 11.07 38.18
CA ALA A 835 -15.63 10.72 39.54
C ALA A 835 -14.96 9.33 39.73
N GLN A 836 -15.29 8.31 38.94
CA GLN A 836 -14.66 6.98 39.02
C GLN A 836 -13.28 6.98 38.36
N VAL A 837 -13.16 7.70 37.24
CA VAL A 837 -11.91 7.93 36.53
C VAL A 837 -10.94 8.70 37.43
N LEU A 838 -11.42 9.73 38.15
CA LEU A 838 -10.62 10.49 39.13
C LEU A 838 -10.26 9.71 40.41
N ARG A 839 -11.05 8.72 40.83
CA ARG A 839 -10.72 7.88 42.02
C ARG A 839 -9.56 6.92 41.77
N LEU A 840 -9.32 6.51 40.53
CA LEU A 840 -8.13 5.73 40.15
C LEU A 840 -6.82 6.54 40.25
N PHE A 841 -6.91 7.88 40.40
CA PHE A 841 -5.75 8.78 40.48
C PHE A 841 -5.32 9.18 41.91
N ASN A 842 -5.98 8.72 42.97
CA ASN A 842 -5.57 9.05 44.33
C ASN A 842 -5.39 7.82 45.25
N PRO A 843 -4.19 7.23 45.32
CA PRO A 843 -3.89 6.17 46.30
C PRO A 843 -3.75 6.70 47.74
N ALA A 844 -3.82 8.02 47.95
CA ALA A 844 -3.65 8.69 49.23
C ALA A 844 -4.86 9.58 49.57
N GLY A 845 -5.97 8.96 49.95
CA GLY A 845 -7.11 9.64 50.56
C GLY A 845 -8.01 8.62 51.24
N GLY A 846 -7.96 8.59 52.57
CA GLY A 846 -8.83 7.73 53.38
C GLY A 846 -10.29 8.21 53.38
N ASP A 847 -11.17 7.21 53.58
CA ASP A 847 -12.64 7.19 53.67
C ASP A 847 -13.47 7.73 52.49
#